data_AF-A0A814FLB1-F1
#
_entry.id   AF-A0A814FLB1-F1
#
_cell.length_a   1.000
_cell.length_b   1.000
_cell.length_c   1.000
_cell.angle_alpha   90.00
_cell.angle_beta   90.00
_cell.angle_gamma   90.00
#
_symmetry.space_group_name_H-M   'P 1'
#
loop_
_entity.id
_entity.type
_entity.pdbx_description
1 polymer ?
#
loop_
_entity_poly.entity_id
_entity_poly.type
_entity_poly.pdbx_seq_one_letter_code
_entity_poly.pdbx_strand_id
1 'polypeptide(L)'
;MLRKLLYLCLLELIYSLNTSDIPLQRRVCYFANWAPYRELDPPLYPDKIDPTLCTHIHYAFAKIDAKTLNLIPTEEHDMNWTEKSNMPLFIRLYSLKRRNPALKILLAVGGWSAKSTGFNMATRSAHNRLKFIDNTLKLLREWNFDGIDLDWEFPGEEERGADKLSKQNLNYLVNDFRIAVNEEAEKSGKRKLLVTAAVAADPIKINNGYVVKNFCQQLDYISVMTYDYHGTWDNATGLNSPLYGRNTEPFNHKSDNNWKNANYSINYWIANGCPPEKINFGLAAYGRSFTLKNSTLNRVGSPILKGGIAGAYTKEEGIYSYFEICDKLKSENWKKHWDDKQQSVYATHEDQWVGYDNQRSIALKVKWAYTMSLGGTMLWTLDFDDYTGEFCDEGAFPIASAIKTVFEEFSNSINSTDSIIEFTKSTTLLSTTALTTKALTTLNKTTSLSSSTTTTTTPNNKKTFPFIINNDDSKLSLSYNSFSDIDSDSITIIFRNNTQLNIAIIIPYRDREDHLFTLLSYLHPILQRQQLDYKIYVTEQAGNGTFNKAIVMNAAFIYAFNEDNYNCYCFHDVDLVPEDDRNMYSCGKYPKHMSIGVDEMNYQLQYEELIGGVLILGTEHIIASNGYSNLYWGWGAEDDDLYYRFKGLGYKIERPPLKIGRYTMMKHQKRKPQLWSKRAKLLYSSVNRMTWDGVSSAKYKLLNVTQRRFYTHLLIDVGEPPVGFN
;
A
#
# COMPACT_ATOMS: atom_id res chain seq x y z
N MET A 1 38.11 17.63 27.74
CA MET A 1 37.70 17.42 26.33
C MET A 1 37.69 15.95 25.92
N LEU A 2 38.79 15.19 26.03
CA LEU A 2 38.91 13.80 25.50
C LEU A 2 37.67 12.89 25.66
N ARG A 3 37.06 12.81 26.86
CA ARG A 3 35.85 11.97 27.08
C ARG A 3 34.66 12.33 26.17
N LYS A 4 34.53 13.57 25.69
CA LYS A 4 33.49 13.95 24.70
C LYS A 4 33.87 13.57 23.26
N LEU A 5 35.14 13.64 22.88
CA LEU A 5 35.58 13.14 21.57
C LEU A 5 35.41 11.61 21.50
N LEU A 6 35.84 10.88 22.53
CA LEU A 6 35.63 9.43 22.62
C LEU A 6 34.15 9.06 22.53
N TYR A 7 33.24 9.81 23.17
CA TYR A 7 31.80 9.57 23.06
C TYR A 7 31.23 9.87 21.67
N LEU A 8 31.74 10.90 20.98
CA LEU A 8 31.32 11.23 19.61
C LEU A 8 31.83 10.20 18.60
N CYS A 9 33.10 9.80 18.67
CA CYS A 9 33.63 8.73 17.82
C CYS A 9 32.98 7.37 18.11
N LEU A 10 32.60 7.08 19.36
CA LEU A 10 31.77 5.91 19.68
C LEU A 10 30.35 6.01 19.15
N LEU A 11 29.73 7.20 19.16
CA LEU A 11 28.41 7.41 18.57
C LEU A 11 28.44 7.29 17.03
N GLU A 12 29.49 7.78 16.36
CA GLU A 12 29.69 7.58 14.92
C GLU A 12 30.00 6.11 14.58
N LEU A 13 30.78 5.40 15.40
CA LEU A 13 30.94 3.94 15.26
C LEU A 13 29.61 3.20 15.46
N ILE A 14 28.81 3.57 16.46
CA ILE A 14 27.53 2.92 16.74
C ILE A 14 26.50 3.24 15.65
N TYR A 15 26.49 4.44 15.08
CA TYR A 15 25.65 4.77 13.91
C TYR A 15 26.10 4.07 12.63
N SER A 16 27.41 3.87 12.42
CA SER A 16 27.95 3.11 11.27
C SER A 16 27.96 1.58 11.47
N LEU A 17 27.55 1.08 12.64
CA LEU A 17 27.37 -0.34 12.94
C LEU A 17 25.90 -0.76 13.15
N ASN A 18 24.95 0.17 13.00
CA ASN A 18 23.50 -0.09 13.09
C ASN A 18 22.72 0.19 11.80
N THR A 19 23.39 0.35 10.66
CA THR A 19 22.83 -0.13 9.39
C THR A 19 23.00 -1.65 9.34
N SER A 20 22.13 -2.36 10.03
CA SER A 20 21.82 -3.75 9.67
C SER A 20 21.07 -3.73 8.34
N ASP A 21 21.82 -3.49 7.26
CA ASP A 21 21.31 -3.57 5.90
C ASP A 21 20.75 -4.98 5.71
N ILE A 22 19.41 -5.08 5.67
CA ILE A 22 18.73 -6.31 5.29
C ILE A 22 18.88 -6.42 3.77
N PRO A 23 19.70 -7.34 3.23
CA PRO A 23 19.74 -7.56 1.79
C PRO A 23 18.41 -8.17 1.33
N LEU A 24 18.02 -7.91 0.08
CA LEU A 24 16.73 -8.26 -0.51
C LEU A 24 15.50 -7.71 0.25
N GLN A 25 15.22 -6.42 0.06
CA GLN A 25 14.02 -5.74 0.59
C GLN A 25 12.87 -5.69 -0.43
N ARG A 26 13.18 -5.81 -1.73
CA ARG A 26 12.23 -5.55 -2.81
C ARG A 26 11.94 -6.81 -3.64
N ARG A 27 10.67 -7.21 -3.70
CA ARG A 27 10.13 -8.13 -4.72
C ARG A 27 9.35 -7.27 -5.72
N VAL A 28 10.03 -6.86 -6.78
CA VAL A 28 9.42 -6.10 -7.88
C VAL A 28 8.80 -7.08 -8.87
N CYS A 29 7.61 -6.79 -9.36
CA CYS A 29 6.89 -7.63 -10.32
C CYS A 29 6.30 -6.76 -11.42
N TYR A 30 6.59 -7.04 -12.69
CA TYR A 30 5.85 -6.41 -13.78
C TYR A 30 4.51 -7.13 -14.00
N PHE A 31 3.46 -6.32 -14.16
CA PHE A 31 2.18 -6.74 -14.71
C PHE A 31 2.03 -6.07 -16.09
N ALA A 32 1.90 -6.86 -17.15
CA ALA A 32 1.67 -6.32 -18.48
C ALA A 32 0.17 -6.07 -18.74
N ASN A 33 -0.17 -4.89 -19.24
CA ASN A 33 -1.55 -4.47 -19.48
C ASN A 33 -2.23 -5.27 -20.60
N TRP A 34 -1.47 -5.88 -21.51
CA TRP A 34 -2.01 -6.82 -22.50
C TRP A 34 -2.39 -8.19 -21.92
N ALA A 35 -2.13 -8.47 -20.63
CA ALA A 35 -2.42 -9.78 -20.01
C ALA A 35 -3.88 -10.25 -20.16
N PRO A 36 -4.93 -9.40 -20.01
CA PRO A 36 -6.31 -9.80 -20.23
C PRO A 36 -6.66 -10.16 -21.68
N TYR A 37 -5.78 -9.92 -22.65
CA TYR A 37 -5.99 -10.34 -24.04
C TYR A 37 -5.56 -11.77 -24.33
N ARG A 38 -4.78 -12.43 -23.45
CA ARG A 38 -4.45 -13.85 -23.64
C ARG A 38 -5.71 -14.71 -23.58
N GLU A 39 -5.75 -15.76 -24.39
CA GLU A 39 -6.87 -16.69 -24.52
C GLU A 39 -6.81 -17.75 -23.41
N LEU A 40 -6.96 -17.28 -22.17
CA LEU A 40 -6.97 -18.07 -20.92
C LEU A 40 -8.20 -17.67 -20.10
N ASP A 41 -8.79 -18.63 -19.39
CA ASP A 41 -9.96 -18.42 -18.53
C ASP A 41 -9.64 -18.90 -17.10
N PRO A 42 -9.74 -18.05 -16.06
CA PRO A 42 -10.05 -16.62 -16.11
C PRO A 42 -8.88 -15.78 -16.65
N PRO A 43 -9.12 -14.71 -17.45
CA PRO A 43 -8.05 -13.79 -17.86
C PRO A 43 -7.44 -13.07 -16.65
N LEU A 44 -6.11 -12.86 -16.66
CA LEU A 44 -5.43 -12.19 -15.54
C LEU A 44 -5.68 -10.67 -15.52
N TYR A 45 -6.53 -10.24 -14.58
CA TYR A 45 -6.73 -8.83 -14.22
C TYR A 45 -5.93 -8.45 -12.96
N PRO A 46 -5.55 -7.16 -12.77
CA PRO A 46 -4.73 -6.74 -11.62
C PRO A 46 -5.31 -7.13 -10.26
N ASP A 47 -6.63 -7.03 -10.08
CA ASP A 47 -7.34 -7.35 -8.83
C ASP A 47 -7.30 -8.84 -8.45
N LYS A 48 -6.87 -9.74 -9.36
CA LYS A 48 -6.72 -11.18 -9.12
C LYS A 48 -5.37 -11.56 -8.51
N ILE A 49 -4.38 -10.67 -8.58
CA ILE A 49 -3.05 -10.88 -8.00
C ILE A 49 -3.16 -10.97 -6.46
N ASP A 50 -2.39 -11.85 -5.82
CA ASP A 50 -2.15 -11.77 -4.37
C ASP A 50 -1.14 -10.63 -4.10
N PRO A 51 -1.54 -9.55 -3.42
CA PRO A 51 -0.70 -8.38 -3.19
C PRO A 51 0.41 -8.61 -2.15
N THR A 52 0.57 -9.83 -1.63
CA THR A 52 1.70 -10.23 -0.76
C THR A 52 2.87 -10.87 -1.54
N LEU A 53 2.62 -11.36 -2.76
CA LEU A 53 3.65 -11.90 -3.66
C LEU A 53 4.76 -10.86 -3.91
N CYS A 54 4.36 -9.63 -4.17
CA CYS A 54 5.23 -8.53 -4.58
C CYS A 54 5.23 -7.43 -3.51
N THR A 55 6.36 -6.76 -3.29
CA THR A 55 6.38 -5.50 -2.51
C THR A 55 6.19 -4.29 -3.41
N HIS A 56 6.53 -4.42 -4.69
CA HIS A 56 6.31 -3.41 -5.73
C HIS A 56 5.70 -4.07 -6.97
N ILE A 57 4.63 -3.50 -7.53
CA ILE A 57 4.12 -3.86 -8.86
C ILE A 57 4.43 -2.71 -9.82
N HIS A 58 5.03 -3.04 -10.95
CA HIS A 58 5.29 -2.12 -12.05
C HIS A 58 4.27 -2.39 -13.16
N TYR A 59 3.44 -1.41 -13.48
CA TYR A 59 2.42 -1.53 -14.51
C TYR A 59 3.02 -1.21 -15.88
N ALA A 60 3.19 -2.22 -16.72
CA ALA A 60 3.73 -2.12 -18.06
C ALA A 60 2.57 -2.02 -19.08
N PHE A 61 2.40 -0.98 -19.89
CA PHE A 61 3.18 0.26 -19.96
C PHE A 61 2.27 1.47 -20.25
N ALA A 62 2.76 2.66 -19.91
CA ALA A 62 2.40 3.89 -20.61
C ALA A 62 3.43 4.20 -21.73
N LYS A 63 3.08 5.08 -22.66
CA LYS A 63 4.00 5.63 -23.67
C LYS A 63 4.06 7.16 -23.57
N ILE A 64 5.21 7.74 -23.91
CA ILE A 64 5.39 9.20 -23.98
C ILE A 64 4.87 9.69 -25.34
N ASP A 65 3.84 10.54 -25.34
CA ASP A 65 3.44 11.26 -26.56
C ASP A 65 4.47 12.35 -26.89
N ALA A 66 5.14 12.22 -28.04
CA ALA A 66 6.25 13.11 -28.42
C ALA A 66 5.82 14.54 -28.81
N LYS A 67 4.52 14.85 -28.92
CA LYS A 67 4.03 16.22 -29.25
C LYS A 67 3.67 16.99 -27.99
N THR A 68 2.98 16.34 -27.07
CA THR A 68 2.46 16.92 -25.83
C THR A 68 3.43 16.77 -24.66
N LEU A 69 4.26 15.73 -24.67
CA LEU A 69 5.05 15.23 -23.54
C LEU A 69 4.20 14.74 -22.37
N ASN A 70 3.02 14.21 -22.66
CA ASN A 70 2.19 13.48 -21.71
C ASN A 70 2.61 12.00 -21.66
N LEU A 71 2.44 11.36 -20.51
CA LEU A 71 2.20 9.92 -20.46
C LEU A 71 0.78 9.67 -20.99
N ILE A 72 0.64 8.72 -21.91
CA ILE A 72 -0.65 8.27 -22.44
C ILE A 72 -0.70 6.73 -22.39
N PRO A 73 -1.90 6.12 -22.27
CA PRO A 73 -2.05 4.67 -22.20
C PRO A 73 -1.55 3.98 -23.48
N THR A 74 -1.14 2.72 -23.37
CA THR A 74 -0.97 1.87 -24.56
C THR A 74 -2.28 1.21 -24.96
N GLU A 75 -3.10 0.85 -23.97
CA GLU A 75 -4.35 0.10 -24.14
C GLU A 75 -5.58 0.91 -23.69
N GLU A 76 -6.71 0.77 -24.38
CA GLU A 76 -7.93 1.53 -24.06
C GLU A 76 -8.41 1.29 -22.61
N HIS A 77 -8.35 0.03 -22.17
CA HIS A 77 -8.78 -0.39 -20.84
C HIS A 77 -7.80 -0.05 -19.70
N ASP A 78 -6.66 0.60 -19.98
CA ASP A 78 -5.78 1.17 -18.94
C ASP A 78 -6.58 2.16 -18.06
N MET A 79 -7.23 3.13 -18.73
CA MET A 79 -7.90 4.28 -18.12
C MET A 79 -9.42 4.30 -18.35
N ASN A 80 -9.92 3.64 -19.40
CA ASN A 80 -11.34 3.63 -19.73
C ASN A 80 -12.06 2.35 -19.27
N TRP A 81 -13.37 2.45 -19.08
CA TRP A 81 -14.24 1.29 -18.93
C TRP A 81 -14.44 0.64 -20.31
N THR A 82 -14.29 -0.69 -20.40
CA THR A 82 -14.64 -1.46 -21.61
C THR A 82 -15.47 -2.67 -21.24
N GLU A 83 -16.29 -3.19 -22.15
CA GLU A 83 -17.14 -4.37 -21.89
C GLU A 83 -16.31 -5.61 -21.48
N LYS A 84 -15.11 -5.76 -22.05
CA LYS A 84 -14.19 -6.83 -21.65
C LYS A 84 -13.61 -6.60 -20.26
N SER A 85 -13.15 -5.37 -19.95
CA SER A 85 -12.49 -5.09 -18.66
C SER A 85 -13.46 -4.88 -17.49
N ASN A 86 -14.72 -4.52 -17.75
CA ASN A 86 -15.76 -4.11 -16.80
C ASN A 86 -15.37 -2.97 -15.81
N MET A 87 -14.15 -2.44 -15.88
CA MET A 87 -13.60 -1.36 -15.06
C MET A 87 -12.17 -1.03 -15.56
N PRO A 88 -11.71 0.24 -15.55
CA PRO A 88 -10.33 0.57 -15.90
C PRO A 88 -9.30 -0.23 -15.10
N LEU A 89 -8.22 -0.65 -15.74
CA LEU A 89 -7.18 -1.44 -15.08
C LEU A 89 -6.45 -0.62 -13.99
N PHE A 90 -6.27 0.69 -14.15
CA PHE A 90 -5.69 1.52 -13.08
C PHE A 90 -6.53 1.48 -11.79
N ILE A 91 -7.86 1.36 -11.88
CA ILE A 91 -8.76 1.23 -10.72
C ILE A 91 -8.71 -0.19 -10.13
N ARG A 92 -8.70 -1.23 -10.98
CA ARG A 92 -8.48 -2.62 -10.55
C ARG A 92 -7.14 -2.77 -9.81
N LEU A 93 -6.09 -2.15 -10.33
CA LEU A 93 -4.74 -2.11 -9.78
C LEU A 93 -4.69 -1.42 -8.41
N TYR A 94 -5.36 -0.27 -8.24
CA TYR A 94 -5.46 0.42 -6.96
C TYR A 94 -6.14 -0.44 -5.86
N SER A 95 -7.05 -1.34 -6.22
CA SER A 95 -7.73 -2.23 -5.26
C SER A 95 -6.75 -3.12 -4.47
N LEU A 96 -5.59 -3.47 -5.06
CA LEU A 96 -4.53 -4.23 -4.38
C LEU A 96 -4.01 -3.51 -3.13
N LYS A 97 -3.94 -2.17 -3.16
CA LYS A 97 -3.49 -1.34 -2.03
C LYS A 97 -4.50 -1.29 -0.88
N ARG A 98 -5.78 -1.63 -1.12
CA ARG A 98 -6.76 -1.86 -0.04
C ARG A 98 -6.50 -3.18 0.70
N ARG A 99 -5.99 -4.20 -0.01
CA ARG A 99 -5.64 -5.52 0.56
C ARG A 99 -4.22 -5.56 1.14
N ASN A 100 -3.29 -4.76 0.63
CA ASN A 100 -1.96 -4.53 1.19
C ASN A 100 -1.55 -3.04 1.09
N PRO A 101 -1.77 -2.22 2.14
CA PRO A 101 -1.36 -0.81 2.14
C PRO A 101 0.16 -0.58 2.02
N ALA A 102 0.99 -1.59 2.33
CA ALA A 102 2.44 -1.51 2.19
C ALA A 102 2.91 -1.72 0.73
N LEU A 103 2.08 -2.29 -0.14
CA LEU A 103 2.37 -2.43 -1.57
C LEU A 103 2.67 -1.07 -2.22
N LYS A 104 3.63 -1.06 -3.14
CA LYS A 104 3.92 0.09 -4.01
C LYS A 104 3.54 -0.26 -5.44
N ILE A 105 2.94 0.69 -6.14
CA ILE A 105 2.48 0.51 -7.52
C ILE A 105 3.06 1.63 -8.37
N LEU A 106 3.96 1.30 -9.29
CA LEU A 106 4.62 2.26 -10.18
C LEU A 106 4.05 2.12 -11.60
N LEU A 107 4.00 3.22 -12.34
CA LEU A 107 3.69 3.20 -13.77
C LEU A 107 5.01 3.10 -14.55
N ALA A 108 5.19 2.04 -15.32
CA ALA A 108 6.34 1.90 -16.20
C ALA A 108 6.06 2.58 -17.55
N VAL A 109 7.05 3.28 -18.09
CA VAL A 109 6.95 3.96 -19.40
C VAL A 109 8.04 3.50 -20.35
N GLY A 110 7.63 3.11 -21.57
CA GLY A 110 8.54 2.67 -22.62
C GLY A 110 8.36 1.21 -22.98
N GLY A 111 9.37 0.41 -22.69
CA GLY A 111 9.47 -0.98 -23.12
C GLY A 111 9.86 -1.13 -24.61
N TRP A 112 10.27 -2.34 -25.00
CA TRP A 112 10.84 -2.68 -26.30
C TRP A 112 10.07 -2.09 -27.50
N SER A 113 8.74 -2.12 -27.46
CA SER A 113 7.85 -1.67 -28.54
C SER A 113 7.77 -0.14 -28.69
N ALA A 114 8.00 0.64 -27.63
CA ALA A 114 7.91 2.11 -27.68
C ALA A 114 9.11 2.77 -28.39
N LYS A 115 10.26 2.06 -28.44
CA LYS A 115 11.54 2.56 -28.98
C LYS A 115 11.97 3.88 -28.30
N SER A 116 12.87 4.64 -28.93
CA SER A 116 13.46 5.84 -28.33
C SER A 116 12.70 7.15 -28.61
N THR A 117 11.74 7.20 -29.53
CA THR A 117 11.18 8.48 -30.05
C THR A 117 10.59 9.38 -28.95
N GLY A 118 9.83 8.80 -28.02
CA GLY A 118 9.26 9.52 -26.89
C GLY A 118 10.32 10.06 -25.93
N PHE A 119 11.29 9.22 -25.56
CA PHE A 119 12.40 9.58 -24.67
C PHE A 119 13.37 10.58 -25.28
N ASN A 120 13.70 10.46 -26.57
CA ASN A 120 14.48 11.48 -27.30
C ASN A 120 13.82 12.84 -27.15
N MET A 121 12.51 12.94 -27.43
CA MET A 121 11.82 14.23 -27.39
C MET A 121 11.63 14.76 -25.97
N ALA A 122 11.30 13.91 -25.00
CA ALA A 122 11.24 14.29 -23.59
C ALA A 122 12.59 14.81 -23.06
N THR A 123 13.70 14.18 -23.45
CA THR A 123 15.03 14.51 -22.91
C THR A 123 15.81 15.59 -23.68
N ARG A 124 15.34 15.95 -24.90
CA ARG A 124 16.00 16.84 -25.87
C ARG A 124 16.40 18.22 -25.37
N SER A 125 15.68 18.77 -24.39
CA SER A 125 15.91 20.10 -23.84
C SER A 125 15.48 20.17 -22.37
N ALA A 126 15.98 21.15 -21.61
CA ALA A 126 15.55 21.36 -20.22
C ALA A 126 14.04 21.67 -20.13
N HIS A 127 13.50 22.45 -21.07
CA HIS A 127 12.06 22.74 -21.14
C HIS A 127 11.24 21.46 -21.37
N ASN A 128 11.68 20.59 -22.28
CA ASN A 128 11.00 19.33 -22.56
C ASN A 128 11.05 18.38 -21.36
N ARG A 129 12.18 18.30 -20.65
CA ARG A 129 12.31 17.47 -19.45
C ARG A 129 11.39 17.96 -18.35
N LEU A 130 11.42 19.24 -18.00
CA LEU A 130 10.54 19.82 -17.00
C LEU A 130 9.06 19.60 -17.35
N LYS A 131 8.65 19.88 -18.60
CA LYS A 131 7.27 19.64 -19.05
C LYS A 131 6.85 18.15 -18.95
N PHE A 132 7.72 17.24 -19.37
CA PHE A 132 7.48 15.79 -19.26
C PHE A 132 7.36 15.34 -17.79
N ILE A 133 8.21 15.87 -16.92
CA ILE A 133 8.20 15.61 -15.49
C ILE A 133 6.91 16.16 -14.86
N ASP A 134 6.54 17.42 -15.09
CA ASP A 134 5.32 18.03 -14.54
C ASP A 134 4.05 17.26 -14.96
N ASN A 135 3.94 16.93 -16.25
CA ASN A 135 2.85 16.10 -16.78
C ASN A 135 2.81 14.70 -16.12
N THR A 136 3.99 14.09 -15.93
CA THR A 136 4.15 12.79 -15.26
C THR A 136 3.71 12.87 -13.80
N LEU A 137 4.24 13.79 -13.00
CA LEU A 137 3.92 13.93 -11.58
C LEU A 137 2.43 14.19 -11.38
N LYS A 138 1.81 15.01 -12.25
CA LYS A 138 0.36 15.19 -12.25
C LYS A 138 -0.38 13.87 -12.45
N LEU A 139 -0.10 13.12 -13.51
CA LEU A 139 -0.80 11.87 -13.83
C LEU A 139 -0.61 10.81 -12.74
N LEU A 140 0.60 10.67 -12.19
CA LEU A 140 0.88 9.74 -11.08
C LEU A 140 0.05 10.08 -9.83
N ARG A 141 -0.10 11.38 -9.51
CA ARG A 141 -0.91 11.83 -8.36
C ARG A 141 -2.41 11.77 -8.62
N GLU A 142 -2.85 11.93 -9.86
CA GLU A 142 -4.25 11.80 -10.30
C GLU A 142 -4.71 10.34 -10.19
N TRP A 143 -3.87 9.38 -10.61
CA TRP A 143 -4.17 7.94 -10.61
C TRP A 143 -3.55 7.16 -9.44
N ASN A 144 -3.12 7.87 -8.39
CA ASN A 144 -2.70 7.32 -7.09
C ASN A 144 -1.51 6.32 -7.13
N PHE A 145 -0.67 6.43 -8.16
CA PHE A 145 0.59 5.71 -8.30
C PHE A 145 1.62 6.16 -7.26
N ASP A 146 2.54 5.25 -6.93
CA ASP A 146 3.61 5.44 -5.96
C ASP A 146 4.93 5.96 -6.54
N GLY A 147 5.07 5.96 -7.87
CA GLY A 147 6.26 6.36 -8.61
C GLY A 147 6.19 6.02 -10.10
N ILE A 148 7.29 6.28 -10.80
CA ILE A 148 7.51 5.99 -12.22
C ILE A 148 8.73 5.11 -12.44
N ASP A 149 8.65 4.22 -13.41
CA ASP A 149 9.74 3.37 -13.89
C ASP A 149 10.09 3.72 -15.35
N LEU A 150 11.36 4.01 -15.62
CA LEU A 150 11.85 4.62 -16.87
C LEU A 150 12.49 3.59 -17.81
N ASP A 151 11.67 2.89 -18.58
CA ASP A 151 12.07 1.71 -19.35
C ASP A 151 12.43 2.10 -20.80
N TRP A 152 13.48 2.93 -20.93
CA TRP A 152 14.06 3.29 -22.23
C TRP A 152 14.96 2.17 -22.73
N GLU A 153 14.54 1.51 -23.81
CA GLU A 153 15.28 0.45 -24.51
C GLU A 153 15.82 0.90 -25.89
N PHE A 154 17.02 1.46 -26.01
CA PHE A 154 17.94 1.86 -24.95
C PHE A 154 18.58 3.22 -25.25
N PRO A 155 18.93 4.02 -24.23
CA PRO A 155 19.82 5.17 -24.43
C PRO A 155 21.15 4.69 -25.04
N GLY A 156 21.72 5.49 -25.93
CA GLY A 156 22.96 5.19 -26.65
C GLY A 156 22.80 4.34 -27.92
N GLU A 157 21.70 3.58 -28.06
CA GLU A 157 21.53 2.65 -29.19
C GLU A 157 20.86 3.35 -30.39
N GLU A 158 21.66 3.93 -31.28
CA GLU A 158 21.18 4.62 -32.49
C GLU A 158 20.33 3.71 -33.41
N GLU A 159 20.59 2.40 -33.44
CA GLU A 159 19.78 1.42 -34.19
C GLU A 159 18.35 1.28 -33.64
N ARG A 160 18.13 1.54 -32.35
CA ARG A 160 16.80 1.68 -31.74
C ARG A 160 16.29 3.13 -31.75
N GLY A 161 16.91 3.97 -32.57
CA GLY A 161 16.55 5.36 -32.81
C GLY A 161 16.91 6.32 -31.68
N ALA A 162 17.83 5.97 -30.78
CA ALA A 162 18.25 6.89 -29.70
C ALA A 162 19.06 8.08 -30.26
N ASP A 163 18.78 9.29 -29.80
CA ASP A 163 19.59 10.47 -30.14
C ASP A 163 21.04 10.28 -29.63
N LYS A 164 22.07 10.76 -30.36
CA LYS A 164 23.50 10.63 -29.97
C LYS A 164 23.87 11.16 -28.59
N LEU A 165 23.09 12.09 -28.04
CA LEU A 165 23.28 12.66 -26.71
C LEU A 165 22.39 12.01 -25.63
N SER A 166 21.65 10.95 -25.96
CA SER A 166 20.71 10.24 -25.07
C SER A 166 21.31 9.88 -23.70
N LYS A 167 22.55 9.40 -23.62
CA LYS A 167 23.24 9.14 -22.34
C LYS A 167 23.39 10.39 -21.45
N GLN A 168 23.71 11.53 -22.04
CA GLN A 168 23.81 12.80 -21.30
C GLN A 168 22.42 13.33 -20.95
N ASN A 169 21.49 13.25 -21.90
CA ASN A 169 20.12 13.75 -21.77
C ASN A 169 19.29 12.93 -20.75
N LEU A 170 19.51 11.62 -20.65
CA LEU A 170 18.96 10.75 -19.60
C LEU A 170 19.59 11.05 -18.24
N ASN A 171 20.91 11.30 -18.19
CA ASN A 171 21.58 11.72 -16.96
C ASN A 171 21.01 13.05 -16.42
N TYR A 172 20.65 13.99 -17.29
CA TYR A 172 19.92 15.19 -16.88
C TYR A 172 18.46 14.87 -16.49
N LEU A 173 17.77 13.96 -17.19
CA LEU A 173 16.39 13.56 -16.86
C LEU A 173 16.28 13.01 -15.43
N VAL A 174 17.18 12.13 -15.00
CA VAL A 174 17.11 11.55 -13.65
C VAL A 174 17.50 12.55 -12.56
N ASN A 175 18.39 13.51 -12.85
CA ASN A 175 18.66 14.65 -11.95
C ASN A 175 17.39 15.50 -11.78
N ASP A 176 16.79 15.93 -12.89
CA ASP A 176 15.63 16.82 -12.90
C ASP A 176 14.42 16.14 -12.25
N PHE A 177 14.20 14.84 -12.49
CA PHE A 177 13.19 14.05 -11.79
C PHE A 177 13.43 14.00 -10.28
N ARG A 178 14.67 13.74 -9.82
CA ARG A 178 14.96 13.66 -8.38
C ARG A 178 14.70 14.99 -7.67
N ILE A 179 15.05 16.11 -8.30
CA ILE A 179 14.73 17.45 -7.80
C ILE A 179 13.20 17.60 -7.72
N ALA A 180 12.48 17.34 -8.82
CA ALA A 180 11.04 17.54 -8.89
C ALA A 180 10.23 16.66 -7.93
N VAL A 181 10.58 15.37 -7.73
CA VAL A 181 9.86 14.52 -6.75
C VAL A 181 10.15 14.89 -5.29
N ASN A 182 11.32 15.46 -5.00
CA ASN A 182 11.60 16.00 -3.67
C ASN A 182 10.76 17.28 -3.46
N GLU A 183 10.81 18.23 -4.39
CA GLU A 183 10.04 19.47 -4.33
C GLU A 183 8.52 19.25 -4.30
N GLU A 184 7.98 18.31 -5.09
CA GLU A 184 6.55 17.98 -5.08
C GLU A 184 6.12 17.36 -3.76
N ALA A 185 6.95 16.50 -3.15
CA ALA A 185 6.68 15.91 -1.84
C ALA A 185 6.68 16.98 -0.73
N GLU A 186 7.64 17.89 -0.76
CA GLU A 186 7.74 19.00 0.21
C GLU A 186 6.55 19.99 0.07
N LYS A 187 6.25 20.44 -1.15
CA LYS A 187 5.16 21.39 -1.43
C LYS A 187 3.78 20.79 -1.13
N SER A 188 3.53 19.54 -1.54
CA SER A 188 2.24 18.88 -1.32
C SER A 188 2.08 18.34 0.11
N GLY A 189 3.16 17.92 0.75
CA GLY A 189 3.15 17.09 1.96
C GLY A 189 2.71 15.63 1.73
N LYS A 190 2.66 15.16 0.48
CA LYS A 190 2.34 13.76 0.13
C LYS A 190 3.62 12.89 0.17
N ARG A 191 3.45 11.58 0.38
CA ARG A 191 4.56 10.60 0.31
C ARG A 191 5.30 10.73 -1.02
N LYS A 192 6.62 10.92 -0.98
CA LYS A 192 7.48 11.12 -2.16
C LYS A 192 7.29 10.02 -3.22
N LEU A 193 7.16 10.42 -4.48
CA LEU A 193 7.09 9.50 -5.62
C LEU A 193 8.46 8.84 -5.84
N LEU A 194 8.44 7.53 -6.09
CA LEU A 194 9.63 6.76 -6.46
C LEU A 194 10.00 7.05 -7.92
N VAL A 195 11.29 7.03 -8.24
CA VAL A 195 11.81 7.11 -9.61
C VAL A 195 12.79 5.97 -9.81
N THR A 196 12.49 5.07 -10.74
CA THR A 196 13.22 3.81 -10.98
C THR A 196 13.45 3.61 -12.49
N ALA A 197 14.15 2.55 -12.88
CA ALA A 197 14.28 2.15 -14.30
C ALA A 197 14.58 0.66 -14.46
N ALA A 198 14.00 0.02 -15.47
CA ALA A 198 14.60 -1.15 -16.11
C ALA A 198 15.87 -0.76 -16.87
N VAL A 199 16.92 -1.57 -16.78
CA VAL A 199 18.21 -1.27 -17.43
C VAL A 199 18.86 -2.48 -18.08
N ALA A 200 19.71 -2.22 -19.08
CA ALA A 200 20.43 -3.25 -19.82
C ALA A 200 21.38 -4.08 -18.93
N ALA A 201 21.45 -5.38 -19.21
CA ALA A 201 22.49 -6.27 -18.70
C ALA A 201 23.77 -6.29 -19.57
N ASP A 202 23.70 -5.76 -20.78
CA ASP A 202 24.77 -5.74 -21.78
C ASP A 202 25.82 -4.64 -21.49
N PRO A 203 27.11 -4.96 -21.25
CA PRO A 203 28.16 -3.99 -20.97
C PRO A 203 28.31 -2.90 -22.04
N ILE A 204 28.05 -3.21 -23.31
CA ILE A 204 28.13 -2.23 -24.40
C ILE A 204 27.02 -1.20 -24.23
N LYS A 205 25.78 -1.65 -23.98
CA LYS A 205 24.61 -0.77 -23.75
C LYS A 205 24.73 0.01 -22.44
N ILE A 206 25.32 -0.58 -21.39
CA ILE A 206 25.64 0.11 -20.13
C ILE A 206 26.60 1.28 -20.42
N ASN A 207 27.66 1.04 -21.20
CA ASN A 207 28.63 2.07 -21.60
C ASN A 207 28.07 3.11 -22.56
N ASN A 208 27.25 2.71 -23.53
CA ASN A 208 26.63 3.61 -24.51
C ASN A 208 25.57 4.51 -23.85
N GLY A 209 24.78 3.97 -22.92
CA GLY A 209 23.55 4.58 -22.43
C GLY A 209 23.59 5.28 -21.08
N TYR A 210 24.47 4.88 -20.15
CA TYR A 210 24.29 5.24 -18.74
C TYR A 210 25.53 5.89 -18.11
N VAL A 211 25.32 6.92 -17.27
CA VAL A 211 26.35 7.49 -16.39
C VAL A 211 26.20 6.83 -15.01
N VAL A 212 26.55 5.54 -14.95
CA VAL A 212 26.14 4.56 -13.92
C VAL A 212 26.12 5.13 -12.49
N LYS A 213 27.23 5.67 -11.99
CA LYS A 213 27.31 6.22 -10.63
C LYS A 213 26.24 7.29 -10.34
N ASN A 214 26.09 8.30 -11.19
CA ASN A 214 25.07 9.34 -10.98
C ASN A 214 23.65 8.78 -11.22
N PHE A 215 23.48 7.95 -12.24
CA PHE A 215 22.19 7.33 -12.56
C PHE A 215 21.63 6.52 -11.37
N CYS A 216 22.44 5.63 -10.80
CA CYS A 216 22.07 4.90 -9.58
C CYS A 216 21.99 5.81 -8.34
N GLN A 217 22.78 6.89 -8.25
CA GLN A 217 22.63 7.85 -7.15
C GLN A 217 21.27 8.56 -7.17
N GLN A 218 20.78 8.97 -8.34
CA GLN A 218 19.51 9.69 -8.47
C GLN A 218 18.27 8.80 -8.35
N LEU A 219 18.27 7.55 -8.83
CA LEU A 219 17.11 6.67 -8.75
C LEU A 219 16.92 6.06 -7.34
N ASP A 220 15.70 5.65 -6.99
CA ASP A 220 15.43 4.93 -5.74
C ASP A 220 15.97 3.49 -5.83
N TYR A 221 15.81 2.84 -6.99
CA TYR A 221 16.48 1.60 -7.38
C TYR A 221 16.51 1.44 -8.92
N ILE A 222 17.32 0.50 -9.41
CA ILE A 222 17.31 0.01 -10.80
C ILE A 222 16.94 -1.48 -10.84
N SER A 223 16.30 -1.91 -11.92
CA SER A 223 16.00 -3.31 -12.21
C SER A 223 16.83 -3.76 -13.41
N VAL A 224 17.90 -4.52 -13.16
CA VAL A 224 18.77 -5.00 -14.26
C VAL A 224 18.08 -6.17 -14.95
N MET A 225 17.84 -6.06 -16.25
CA MET A 225 17.19 -7.08 -17.06
C MET A 225 18.16 -8.24 -17.36
N THR A 226 18.45 -9.05 -16.33
CA THR A 226 19.35 -10.22 -16.39
C THR A 226 18.68 -11.45 -17.03
N TYR A 227 18.09 -11.22 -18.20
CA TYR A 227 17.46 -12.18 -19.11
C TYR A 227 17.70 -11.69 -20.56
N ASP A 228 17.20 -12.41 -21.58
CA ASP A 228 17.48 -12.15 -23.00
C ASP A 228 18.99 -12.09 -23.34
N TYR A 229 19.80 -12.90 -22.65
CA TYR A 229 21.22 -13.08 -23.01
C TYR A 229 21.40 -13.86 -24.32
N HIS A 230 20.49 -14.81 -24.56
CA HIS A 230 20.46 -15.68 -25.72
C HIS A 230 19.03 -15.75 -26.28
N GLY A 231 18.91 -15.69 -27.60
CA GLY A 231 17.63 -15.70 -28.31
C GLY A 231 17.86 -15.88 -29.80
N THR A 232 16.83 -15.65 -30.62
CA THR A 232 16.81 -15.93 -32.07
C THR A 232 17.84 -15.17 -32.92
N TRP A 233 18.52 -14.19 -32.31
CA TRP A 233 19.66 -13.45 -32.86
C TRP A 233 21.01 -14.19 -32.78
N ASP A 234 21.14 -15.24 -31.95
CA ASP A 234 22.35 -16.06 -31.85
C ASP A 234 22.29 -17.26 -32.81
N ASN A 235 23.43 -17.66 -33.39
CA ASN A 235 23.52 -18.80 -34.33
C ASN A 235 23.39 -20.19 -33.66
N ALA A 236 23.28 -20.25 -32.34
CA ALA A 236 23.24 -21.49 -31.55
C ALA A 236 22.41 -21.30 -30.27
N THR A 237 21.89 -22.40 -29.71
CA THR A 237 21.04 -22.37 -28.51
C THR A 237 21.74 -21.76 -27.31
N GLY A 238 20.94 -21.13 -26.45
CA GLY A 238 21.41 -20.61 -25.17
C GLY A 238 20.28 -20.34 -24.20
N LEU A 239 20.62 -20.38 -22.91
CA LEU A 239 19.69 -20.17 -21.83
C LEU A 239 19.26 -18.69 -21.78
N ASN A 240 17.97 -18.42 -21.59
CA ASN A 240 17.43 -17.06 -21.52
C ASN A 240 18.15 -16.22 -20.43
N SER A 241 18.22 -16.77 -19.22
CA SER A 241 18.89 -16.20 -18.06
C SER A 241 19.82 -17.25 -17.42
N PRO A 242 21.10 -17.34 -17.83
CA PRO A 242 22.09 -18.13 -17.12
C PRO A 242 22.67 -17.31 -15.95
N LEU A 243 22.86 -17.93 -14.79
CA LEU A 243 23.50 -17.25 -13.65
C LEU A 243 24.99 -17.06 -13.91
N TYR A 244 25.66 -18.07 -14.48
CA TYR A 244 27.08 -18.05 -14.82
C TYR A 244 27.33 -18.35 -16.31
N GLY A 245 28.50 -17.93 -16.81
CA GLY A 245 28.90 -18.10 -18.21
C GLY A 245 29.28 -19.54 -18.61
N ARG A 246 29.72 -19.72 -19.86
CA ARG A 246 30.10 -21.05 -20.40
C ARG A 246 31.59 -21.28 -20.25
N ASN A 247 32.00 -22.40 -19.65
CA ASN A 247 33.42 -22.81 -19.55
C ASN A 247 34.02 -23.32 -20.88
N THR A 248 33.36 -23.11 -22.03
CA THR A 248 33.74 -23.67 -23.34
C THR A 248 33.93 -22.62 -24.43
N GLU A 249 33.78 -21.33 -24.13
CA GLU A 249 34.47 -20.30 -24.91
C GLU A 249 35.98 -20.50 -24.67
N PRO A 250 36.81 -20.77 -25.69
CA PRO A 250 38.26 -20.84 -25.48
C PRO A 250 38.78 -19.47 -25.05
N PHE A 251 39.74 -19.44 -24.10
CA PHE A 251 40.34 -18.22 -23.54
C PHE A 251 41.19 -17.47 -24.60
N ASN A 252 40.52 -16.81 -25.54
CA ASN A 252 41.11 -15.91 -26.51
C ASN A 252 41.00 -14.49 -25.95
N HIS A 253 42.10 -13.96 -25.41
CA HIS A 253 42.18 -12.68 -24.68
C HIS A 253 42.02 -11.42 -25.59
N LYS A 254 41.11 -11.47 -26.57
CA LYS A 254 40.79 -10.39 -27.51
C LYS A 254 39.27 -10.24 -27.80
N SER A 255 38.41 -10.94 -27.06
CA SER A 255 36.95 -10.88 -27.21
C SER A 255 36.23 -11.07 -25.88
N ASP A 256 35.44 -10.08 -25.45
CA ASP A 256 34.74 -10.04 -24.15
C ASP A 256 33.50 -10.98 -24.05
N ASN A 257 33.48 -12.08 -24.82
CA ASN A 257 32.29 -12.89 -25.11
C ASN A 257 31.55 -13.45 -23.88
N ASN A 258 32.23 -13.68 -22.76
CA ASN A 258 31.64 -14.35 -21.59
C ASN A 258 30.83 -13.41 -20.67
N TRP A 259 30.42 -12.23 -21.15
CA TRP A 259 29.54 -11.32 -20.40
C TRP A 259 28.09 -11.81 -20.29
N LYS A 260 27.66 -12.74 -21.16
CA LYS A 260 26.27 -13.22 -21.30
C LYS A 260 25.80 -14.09 -20.12
N ASN A 261 25.81 -13.56 -18.90
CA ASN A 261 25.29 -14.18 -17.67
C ASN A 261 25.04 -13.13 -16.57
N ALA A 262 24.09 -13.44 -15.68
CA ALA A 262 23.63 -12.51 -14.64
C ALA A 262 24.74 -12.11 -13.65
N ASN A 263 25.60 -13.06 -13.26
CA ASN A 263 26.74 -12.79 -12.39
C ASN A 263 27.67 -11.70 -12.97
N TYR A 264 28.00 -11.78 -14.26
CA TYR A 264 28.83 -10.76 -14.90
C TYR A 264 28.14 -9.39 -14.93
N SER A 265 26.91 -9.32 -15.44
CA SER A 265 26.20 -8.04 -15.63
C SER A 265 25.98 -7.28 -14.32
N ILE A 266 25.60 -7.98 -13.25
CA ILE A 266 25.40 -7.36 -11.92
C ILE A 266 26.73 -6.83 -11.37
N ASN A 267 27.81 -7.61 -11.43
CA ASN A 267 29.14 -7.15 -11.04
C ASN A 267 29.63 -5.98 -11.90
N TYR A 268 29.24 -5.92 -13.18
CA TYR A 268 29.57 -4.80 -14.07
C TYR A 268 28.89 -3.49 -13.64
N TRP A 269 27.60 -3.55 -13.25
CA TRP A 269 26.89 -2.39 -12.67
C TRP A 269 27.55 -1.92 -11.36
N ILE A 270 27.92 -2.85 -10.47
CA ILE A 270 28.59 -2.54 -9.19
C ILE A 270 29.98 -1.91 -9.43
N ALA A 271 30.80 -2.50 -10.30
CA ALA A 271 32.14 -2.00 -10.63
C ALA A 271 32.13 -0.60 -11.28
N ASN A 272 31.06 -0.23 -11.99
CA ASN A 272 30.84 1.11 -12.54
C ASN A 272 30.22 2.10 -11.53
N GLY A 273 30.12 1.72 -10.26
CA GLY A 273 29.73 2.61 -9.16
C GLY A 273 28.22 2.65 -8.85
N CYS A 274 27.46 1.62 -9.26
CA CYS A 274 26.09 1.44 -8.79
C CYS A 274 26.09 0.72 -7.43
N PRO A 275 25.47 1.28 -6.37
CA PRO A 275 25.43 0.62 -5.07
C PRO A 275 24.60 -0.69 -5.10
N PRO A 276 25.08 -1.83 -4.54
CA PRO A 276 24.36 -3.12 -4.58
C PRO A 276 22.93 -3.04 -4.03
N GLU A 277 22.73 -2.29 -2.95
CA GLU A 277 21.43 -2.10 -2.28
C GLU A 277 20.40 -1.34 -3.13
N LYS A 278 20.83 -0.71 -4.23
CA LYS A 278 19.97 -0.10 -5.26
C LYS A 278 19.71 -1.01 -6.47
N ILE A 279 20.35 -2.16 -6.58
CA ILE A 279 20.16 -3.10 -7.68
C ILE A 279 19.06 -4.11 -7.33
N ASN A 280 18.14 -4.33 -8.26
CA ASN A 280 17.26 -5.50 -8.27
C ASN A 280 17.73 -6.48 -9.36
N PHE A 281 17.83 -7.77 -9.01
CA PHE A 281 18.17 -8.85 -9.95
C PHE A 281 16.97 -9.26 -10.80
N GLY A 282 17.09 -9.22 -12.13
CA GLY A 282 16.02 -9.60 -13.07
C GLY A 282 15.83 -11.12 -13.21
N LEU A 283 14.58 -11.56 -13.10
CA LEU A 283 14.13 -12.94 -13.19
C LEU A 283 13.06 -13.05 -14.29
N ALA A 284 13.08 -14.16 -15.02
CA ALA A 284 12.17 -14.41 -16.12
C ALA A 284 11.14 -15.49 -15.76
N ALA A 285 9.86 -15.21 -15.97
CA ALA A 285 8.80 -16.24 -16.01
C ALA A 285 8.59 -16.79 -17.43
N TYR A 286 9.64 -16.79 -18.27
CA TYR A 286 9.56 -17.19 -19.68
C TYR A 286 10.87 -17.80 -20.16
N GLY A 287 10.79 -18.59 -21.24
CA GLY A 287 11.92 -19.17 -21.92
C GLY A 287 12.13 -18.58 -23.32
N ARG A 288 13.39 -18.59 -23.78
CA ARG A 288 13.74 -18.33 -25.18
C ARG A 288 13.85 -19.67 -25.90
N SER A 289 13.08 -19.84 -26.97
CA SER A 289 12.90 -21.11 -27.68
C SER A 289 13.51 -21.11 -29.09
N PHE A 290 13.87 -22.29 -29.58
CA PHE A 290 14.67 -22.47 -30.79
C PHE A 290 14.24 -23.75 -31.54
N THR A 291 14.28 -23.69 -32.87
CA THR A 291 14.27 -24.88 -33.74
C THR A 291 15.72 -25.24 -34.07
N LEU A 292 16.15 -26.47 -33.79
CA LEU A 292 17.51 -26.97 -34.01
C LEU A 292 17.77 -27.30 -35.49
N LYS A 293 19.02 -27.16 -35.95
CA LYS A 293 19.44 -27.68 -37.27
C LYS A 293 19.53 -29.21 -37.33
N ASN A 294 19.60 -29.88 -36.17
CA ASN A 294 19.69 -31.32 -36.04
C ASN A 294 19.27 -31.71 -34.61
N SER A 295 18.18 -32.47 -34.46
CA SER A 295 17.61 -32.90 -33.16
C SER A 295 18.55 -33.76 -32.30
N THR A 296 19.56 -34.40 -32.90
CA THR A 296 20.62 -35.12 -32.16
C THR A 296 21.63 -34.18 -31.48
N LEU A 297 21.68 -32.91 -31.88
CA LEU A 297 22.47 -31.85 -31.26
C LEU A 297 21.53 -30.93 -30.48
N ASN A 298 21.25 -31.30 -29.24
CA ASN A 298 20.20 -30.68 -28.40
C ASN A 298 20.70 -30.12 -27.06
N ARG A 299 22.02 -29.97 -26.89
CA ARG A 299 22.64 -29.33 -25.72
C ARG A 299 22.67 -27.80 -25.88
N VAL A 300 22.93 -27.08 -24.80
CA VAL A 300 23.30 -25.65 -24.84
C VAL A 300 24.46 -25.43 -25.83
N GLY A 301 24.32 -24.46 -26.74
CA GLY A 301 25.30 -24.19 -27.80
C GLY A 301 25.16 -25.04 -29.07
N SER A 302 24.07 -25.77 -29.24
CA SER A 302 23.81 -26.53 -30.48
C SER A 302 23.30 -25.61 -31.61
N PRO A 303 23.62 -25.86 -32.89
CA PRO A 303 23.26 -24.95 -33.99
C PRO A 303 21.75 -24.86 -34.22
N ILE A 304 21.22 -23.63 -34.38
CA ILE A 304 19.79 -23.39 -34.61
C ILE A 304 19.47 -23.15 -36.07
N LEU A 305 18.23 -23.42 -36.47
CA LEU A 305 17.65 -23.05 -37.77
C LEU A 305 16.91 -21.71 -37.68
N LYS A 306 16.07 -21.55 -36.66
CA LYS A 306 15.23 -20.36 -36.38
C LYS A 306 14.72 -20.40 -34.92
N GLY A 307 13.74 -19.57 -34.55
CA GLY A 307 13.09 -19.65 -33.25
C GLY A 307 12.26 -20.92 -33.06
N GLY A 308 11.88 -21.21 -31.82
CA GLY A 308 10.96 -22.29 -31.50
C GLY A 308 9.56 -21.96 -32.01
N ILE A 309 8.81 -22.97 -32.44
CA ILE A 309 7.43 -22.82 -32.94
C ILE A 309 6.61 -22.06 -31.88
N ALA A 310 5.80 -21.08 -32.32
CA ALA A 310 5.07 -20.21 -31.41
C ALA A 310 4.14 -20.99 -30.45
N GLY A 311 4.09 -20.55 -29.19
CA GLY A 311 3.20 -21.11 -28.18
C GLY A 311 1.72 -20.79 -28.45
N ALA A 312 0.82 -21.59 -27.89
CA ALA A 312 -0.63 -21.45 -28.10
C ALA A 312 -1.21 -20.14 -27.53
N TYR A 313 -0.58 -19.58 -26.50
CA TYR A 313 -1.06 -18.42 -25.73
C TYR A 313 -0.13 -17.20 -25.85
N THR A 314 1.18 -17.40 -26.03
CA THR A 314 2.15 -16.34 -26.37
C THR A 314 2.05 -15.93 -27.84
N LYS A 315 1.85 -16.90 -28.74
CA LYS A 315 1.72 -16.72 -30.20
C LYS A 315 2.91 -16.01 -30.87
N GLU A 316 4.10 -16.05 -30.24
CA GLU A 316 5.35 -15.45 -30.73
C GLU A 316 6.41 -16.55 -31.03
N GLU A 317 7.09 -16.49 -32.18
CA GLU A 317 8.18 -17.43 -32.49
C GLU A 317 9.42 -17.14 -31.62
N GLY A 318 9.93 -18.15 -30.92
CA GLY A 318 11.13 -18.02 -30.09
C GLY A 318 10.90 -17.58 -28.63
N ILE A 319 9.64 -17.52 -28.17
CA ILE A 319 9.27 -17.36 -26.75
C ILE A 319 8.30 -18.48 -26.35
N TYR A 320 8.40 -18.92 -25.09
CA TYR A 320 7.29 -19.58 -24.38
C TYR A 320 7.16 -18.98 -22.97
N SER A 321 5.93 -18.85 -22.45
CA SER A 321 5.69 -18.54 -21.03
C SER A 321 6.09 -19.72 -20.11
N TYR A 322 6.19 -19.51 -18.79
CA TYR A 322 6.44 -20.62 -17.86
C TYR A 322 5.32 -21.65 -17.94
N PHE A 323 4.06 -21.20 -17.98
CA PHE A 323 2.90 -22.09 -18.09
C PHE A 323 2.87 -22.88 -19.42
N GLU A 324 3.29 -22.30 -20.55
CA GLU A 324 3.44 -23.04 -21.82
C GLU A 324 4.55 -24.09 -21.76
N ILE A 325 5.64 -23.81 -21.03
CA ILE A 325 6.72 -24.78 -20.85
C ILE A 325 6.26 -25.92 -19.92
N CYS A 326 5.47 -25.60 -18.89
CA CYS A 326 4.84 -26.60 -18.03
C CYS A 326 3.86 -27.50 -18.79
N ASP A 327 2.96 -26.93 -19.61
CA ASP A 327 2.07 -27.69 -20.49
C ASP A 327 2.87 -28.68 -21.32
N LYS A 328 3.85 -28.18 -22.10
CA LYS A 328 4.70 -29.00 -22.97
C LYS A 328 5.47 -30.10 -22.24
N LEU A 329 5.86 -29.87 -20.99
CA LEU A 329 6.47 -30.88 -20.12
C LEU A 329 5.48 -31.97 -19.64
N LYS A 330 4.18 -31.65 -19.51
CA LYS A 330 3.11 -32.60 -19.16
C LYS A 330 2.55 -33.34 -20.39
N SER A 331 2.22 -32.61 -21.47
CA SER A 331 1.40 -33.08 -22.59
C SER A 331 2.22 -33.56 -23.79
N GLU A 332 3.38 -32.95 -24.07
CA GLU A 332 4.20 -33.18 -25.27
C GLU A 332 5.48 -34.02 -24.99
N ASN A 333 5.60 -34.71 -23.84
CA ASN A 333 6.78 -35.52 -23.49
C ASN A 333 8.15 -34.78 -23.55
N TRP A 334 8.16 -33.46 -23.35
CA TRP A 334 9.42 -32.69 -23.38
C TRP A 334 10.40 -33.16 -22.30
N LYS A 335 11.68 -33.32 -22.68
CA LYS A 335 12.73 -33.77 -21.76
C LYS A 335 13.38 -32.56 -21.09
N LYS A 336 13.22 -32.45 -19.77
CA LYS A 336 13.83 -31.41 -18.91
C LYS A 336 15.29 -31.77 -18.60
N HIS A 337 16.19 -30.82 -18.80
CA HIS A 337 17.64 -30.93 -18.55
C HIS A 337 18.09 -29.79 -17.63
N TRP A 338 19.09 -30.06 -16.79
CA TRP A 338 19.69 -29.08 -15.90
C TRP A 338 21.13 -28.79 -16.34
N ASP A 339 21.55 -27.53 -16.34
CA ASP A 339 22.95 -27.14 -16.58
C ASP A 339 23.62 -26.73 -15.27
N ASP A 340 24.46 -27.62 -14.72
CA ASP A 340 25.19 -27.39 -13.47
C ASP A 340 26.26 -26.30 -13.54
N LYS A 341 26.67 -25.84 -14.74
CA LYS A 341 27.63 -24.74 -14.88
C LYS A 341 26.90 -23.41 -14.88
N GLN A 342 25.84 -23.30 -15.67
CA GLN A 342 25.07 -22.06 -15.84
C GLN A 342 23.95 -21.88 -14.80
N GLN A 343 23.69 -22.91 -13.97
CA GLN A 343 22.70 -22.94 -12.88
C GLN A 343 21.28 -22.54 -13.33
N SER A 344 20.85 -23.13 -14.44
CA SER A 344 19.58 -22.86 -15.11
C SER A 344 19.11 -24.14 -15.86
N VAL A 345 17.90 -24.10 -16.41
CA VAL A 345 17.18 -25.26 -16.95
C VAL A 345 16.90 -25.07 -18.45
N TYR A 346 16.92 -26.17 -19.20
CA TYR A 346 16.39 -26.20 -20.57
C TYR A 346 15.51 -27.44 -20.78
N ALA A 347 14.66 -27.41 -21.79
CA ALA A 347 13.83 -28.55 -22.18
C ALA A 347 13.88 -28.77 -23.70
N THR A 348 13.69 -30.02 -24.13
CA THR A 348 13.82 -30.43 -25.54
C THR A 348 12.77 -31.44 -25.96
N HIS A 349 12.18 -31.26 -27.14
CA HIS A 349 11.35 -32.27 -27.81
C HIS A 349 11.64 -32.24 -29.32
N GLU A 350 12.00 -33.39 -29.90
CA GLU A 350 12.40 -33.50 -31.31
C GLU A 350 13.47 -32.46 -31.71
N ASP A 351 13.15 -31.51 -32.61
CA ASP A 351 14.03 -30.41 -32.98
C ASP A 351 13.77 -29.11 -32.18
N GLN A 352 12.78 -29.09 -31.28
CA GLN A 352 12.45 -27.94 -30.46
C GLN A 352 13.25 -27.92 -29.15
N TRP A 353 13.70 -26.73 -28.76
CA TRP A 353 14.55 -26.48 -27.59
C TRP A 353 14.10 -25.19 -26.89
N VAL A 354 14.04 -25.15 -25.55
CA VAL A 354 13.76 -23.92 -24.79
C VAL A 354 14.69 -23.81 -23.57
N GLY A 355 15.30 -22.64 -23.38
CA GLY A 355 16.12 -22.31 -22.21
C GLY A 355 15.39 -21.32 -21.32
N TYR A 356 15.16 -21.67 -20.06
CA TYR A 356 14.18 -21.00 -19.20
C TYR A 356 14.57 -21.04 -17.71
N ASP A 357 13.64 -20.64 -16.85
CA ASP A 357 13.75 -20.70 -15.39
C ASP A 357 12.58 -21.48 -14.79
N ASN A 358 12.84 -22.18 -13.69
CA ASN A 358 11.83 -22.83 -12.87
C ASN A 358 12.07 -22.52 -11.38
N GLN A 359 11.18 -22.98 -10.49
CA GLN A 359 11.28 -22.72 -9.05
C GLN A 359 12.69 -22.99 -8.47
N ARG A 360 13.42 -24.02 -8.95
CA ARG A 360 14.79 -24.32 -8.50
C ARG A 360 15.80 -23.27 -8.95
N SER A 361 15.84 -22.90 -10.24
CA SER A 361 16.81 -21.89 -10.72
C SER A 361 16.48 -20.49 -10.21
N ILE A 362 15.19 -20.16 -10.09
CA ILE A 362 14.71 -18.94 -9.43
C ILE A 362 15.20 -18.89 -7.98
N ALA A 363 14.94 -19.92 -7.18
CA ALA A 363 15.39 -19.95 -5.79
C ALA A 363 16.91 -19.82 -5.64
N LEU A 364 17.69 -20.46 -6.53
CA LEU A 364 19.15 -20.33 -6.56
C LEU A 364 19.60 -18.89 -6.91
N LYS A 365 18.94 -18.22 -7.87
CA LYS A 365 19.23 -16.83 -8.24
C LYS A 365 18.85 -15.83 -7.16
N VAL A 366 17.72 -16.01 -6.49
CA VAL A 366 17.33 -15.18 -5.34
C VAL A 366 18.34 -15.37 -4.20
N LYS A 367 18.77 -16.61 -3.92
CA LYS A 367 19.82 -16.88 -2.92
C LYS A 367 21.17 -16.28 -3.31
N TRP A 368 21.53 -16.27 -4.59
CA TRP A 368 22.72 -15.56 -5.09
C TRP A 368 22.60 -14.04 -4.91
N ALA A 369 21.46 -13.45 -5.26
CA ALA A 369 21.19 -12.02 -5.10
C ALA A 369 21.29 -11.56 -3.63
N TYR A 370 20.87 -12.41 -2.68
CA TYR A 370 21.11 -12.21 -1.25
C TYR A 370 22.60 -12.19 -0.90
N THR A 371 23.37 -13.19 -1.35
CA THR A 371 24.83 -13.25 -1.06
C THR A 371 25.65 -12.11 -1.68
N MET A 372 25.09 -11.43 -2.69
CA MET A 372 25.68 -10.25 -3.33
C MET A 372 25.21 -8.93 -2.71
N SER A 373 24.49 -8.98 -1.58
CA SER A 373 23.88 -7.83 -0.89
C SER A 373 23.01 -6.95 -1.80
N LEU A 374 22.33 -7.53 -2.78
CA LEU A 374 21.45 -6.77 -3.68
C LEU A 374 20.20 -6.33 -2.92
N GLY A 375 19.65 -5.17 -3.26
CA GLY A 375 18.47 -4.63 -2.58
C GLY A 375 17.14 -5.30 -2.96
N GLY A 376 17.12 -6.16 -3.98
CA GLY A 376 15.92 -6.90 -4.35
C GLY A 376 16.05 -7.79 -5.58
N THR A 377 14.89 -8.28 -6.03
CA THR A 377 14.69 -9.00 -7.29
C THR A 377 13.53 -8.37 -8.06
N MET A 378 13.51 -8.58 -9.37
CA MET A 378 12.49 -8.11 -10.29
C MET A 378 12.02 -9.29 -11.15
N LEU A 379 10.70 -9.43 -11.35
CA LEU A 379 10.10 -10.50 -12.16
C LEU A 379 9.44 -9.94 -13.43
N TRP A 380 9.87 -10.45 -14.59
CA TRP A 380 9.21 -10.25 -15.89
C TRP A 380 8.62 -11.59 -16.39
N THR A 381 7.31 -11.82 -16.32
CA THR A 381 6.22 -11.03 -15.72
C THR A 381 5.29 -11.93 -14.89
N LEU A 382 4.38 -11.34 -14.11
CA LEU A 382 3.31 -12.09 -13.43
C LEU A 382 2.37 -12.80 -14.40
N ASP A 383 2.26 -12.29 -15.62
CA ASP A 383 1.33 -12.78 -16.65
C ASP A 383 1.95 -13.79 -17.64
N PHE A 384 3.21 -14.16 -17.43
CA PHE A 384 3.85 -15.37 -17.99
C PHE A 384 4.06 -16.48 -16.93
N ASP A 385 3.86 -16.20 -15.65
CA ASP A 385 3.81 -17.19 -14.57
C ASP A 385 2.50 -18.02 -14.66
N ASP A 386 2.45 -19.21 -14.05
CA ASP A 386 1.22 -20.02 -14.03
C ASP A 386 0.22 -19.47 -13.00
N TYR A 387 -0.48 -18.41 -13.40
CA TYR A 387 -1.39 -17.67 -12.52
C TYR A 387 -2.74 -18.36 -12.27
N THR A 388 -3.10 -19.40 -13.05
CA THR A 388 -4.26 -20.26 -12.72
C THR A 388 -3.84 -21.41 -11.80
N GLY A 389 -2.60 -21.89 -11.93
CA GLY A 389 -2.04 -23.02 -11.18
C GLY A 389 -2.34 -24.38 -11.80
N GLU A 390 -2.90 -24.40 -13.01
CA GLU A 390 -3.36 -25.60 -13.72
C GLU A 390 -2.26 -26.21 -14.60
N PHE A 391 -1.34 -25.38 -15.09
CA PHE A 391 -0.34 -25.78 -16.08
C PHE A 391 0.84 -26.52 -15.46
N CYS A 392 1.29 -26.14 -14.25
CA CYS A 392 2.51 -26.67 -13.64
C CYS A 392 2.29 -27.71 -12.52
N ASP A 393 1.10 -27.81 -11.93
CA ASP A 393 0.84 -28.50 -10.64
C ASP A 393 1.62 -27.90 -9.44
N GLU A 394 2.21 -26.71 -9.60
CA GLU A 394 3.04 -26.03 -8.59
C GLU A 394 2.25 -24.98 -7.77
N GLY A 395 0.93 -24.92 -7.94
CA GLY A 395 0.05 -23.88 -7.39
C GLY A 395 0.02 -22.61 -8.26
N ALA A 396 -0.80 -21.63 -7.90
CA ALA A 396 -0.91 -20.37 -8.65
C ALA A 396 0.27 -19.41 -8.37
N PHE A 397 0.76 -18.75 -9.42
CA PHE A 397 1.97 -17.94 -9.44
C PHE A 397 3.21 -18.68 -8.85
N PRO A 398 3.59 -19.84 -9.37
CA PRO A 398 4.65 -20.66 -8.79
C PRO A 398 6.05 -20.02 -8.85
N ILE A 399 6.34 -19.18 -9.86
CA ILE A 399 7.61 -18.45 -9.95
C ILE A 399 7.63 -17.29 -8.93
N ALA A 400 6.59 -16.47 -8.87
CA ALA A 400 6.51 -15.38 -7.89
C ALA A 400 6.47 -15.91 -6.44
N SER A 401 5.79 -17.04 -6.22
CA SER A 401 5.77 -17.73 -4.93
C SER A 401 7.14 -18.27 -4.54
N ALA A 402 7.92 -18.85 -5.47
CA ALA A 402 9.29 -19.29 -5.19
C ALA A 402 10.19 -18.11 -4.77
N ILE A 403 10.03 -16.93 -5.37
CA ILE A 403 10.72 -15.70 -4.94
C ILE A 403 10.29 -15.32 -3.52
N LYS A 404 8.98 -15.26 -3.25
CA LYS A 404 8.42 -14.92 -1.93
C LYS A 404 8.95 -15.84 -0.83
N THR A 405 8.91 -17.16 -1.05
CA THR A 405 9.40 -18.18 -0.09
C THR A 405 10.85 -17.95 0.30
N VAL A 406 11.75 -17.64 -0.65
CA VAL A 406 13.17 -17.42 -0.34
C VAL A 406 13.38 -16.12 0.47
N PHE A 407 12.62 -15.05 0.21
CA PHE A 407 12.66 -13.85 1.06
C PHE A 407 12.18 -14.17 2.49
N GLU A 408 11.19 -15.05 2.65
CA GLU A 408 10.67 -15.48 3.95
C GLU A 408 11.64 -16.43 4.69
N GLU A 409 12.35 -17.32 3.99
CA GLU A 409 13.46 -18.10 4.56
C GLU A 409 14.52 -17.18 5.20
N PHE A 410 15.00 -16.17 4.45
CA PHE A 410 16.00 -15.24 4.94
C PHE A 410 15.47 -14.39 6.11
N SER A 411 14.26 -13.83 5.99
CA SER A 411 13.63 -13.04 7.07
C SER A 411 13.55 -13.83 8.39
N ASN A 412 13.17 -15.11 8.31
CA ASN A 412 13.08 -16.00 9.47
C ASN A 412 14.46 -16.35 10.04
N SER A 413 15.49 -16.48 9.21
CA SER A 413 16.86 -16.73 9.67
C SER A 413 17.43 -15.59 10.52
N ILE A 414 17.17 -14.33 10.14
CA ILE A 414 17.63 -13.14 10.87
C ILE A 414 16.99 -13.07 12.26
N ASN A 415 15.66 -13.21 12.32
CA ASN A 415 14.90 -13.30 13.59
C ASN A 415 15.40 -14.45 14.50
N SER A 416 15.85 -15.55 13.90
CA SER A 416 16.43 -16.70 14.61
C SER A 416 17.84 -16.42 15.15
N THR A 417 18.66 -15.61 14.46
CA THR A 417 19.98 -15.22 14.96
C THR A 417 19.92 -14.16 16.06
N ASP A 418 19.02 -13.17 15.97
CA ASP A 418 18.90 -12.12 16.98
C ASP A 418 18.48 -12.67 18.35
N SER A 419 17.55 -13.64 18.36
CA SER A 419 17.10 -14.32 19.58
C SER A 419 18.21 -15.17 20.24
N ILE A 420 19.18 -15.68 19.49
CA ILE A 420 20.38 -16.36 20.03
C ILE A 420 21.38 -15.34 20.62
N ILE A 421 21.48 -14.15 20.03
CA ILE A 421 22.34 -13.05 20.52
C ILE A 421 21.79 -12.46 21.84
N GLU A 422 20.47 -12.41 22.03
CA GLU A 422 19.89 -12.08 23.35
C GLU A 422 20.15 -13.18 24.40
N PHE A 423 19.98 -14.45 24.04
CA PHE A 423 20.15 -15.58 24.97
C PHE A 423 21.58 -15.69 25.52
N THR A 424 22.58 -15.40 24.68
CA THR A 424 24.00 -15.40 25.06
C THR A 424 24.42 -14.18 25.88
N LYS A 425 23.78 -13.01 25.66
CA LYS A 425 23.94 -11.83 26.54
C LYS A 425 23.32 -12.05 27.93
N SER A 426 22.23 -12.82 28.02
CA SER A 426 21.54 -13.08 29.29
C SER A 426 22.30 -14.06 30.21
N THR A 427 23.06 -15.00 29.64
CA THR A 427 23.72 -16.09 30.41
C THR A 427 25.05 -15.71 31.08
N THR A 428 25.59 -14.51 30.86
CA THR A 428 26.87 -14.06 31.43
C THR A 428 26.75 -13.15 32.65
N LEU A 429 25.53 -12.83 33.10
CA LEU A 429 25.25 -11.98 34.27
C LEU A 429 24.17 -12.59 35.17
N LEU A 430 24.56 -13.51 36.06
CA LEU A 430 24.03 -13.71 37.44
C LEU A 430 24.52 -15.06 38.03
N SER A 431 25.66 -15.05 38.74
CA SER A 431 26.16 -16.19 39.51
C SER A 431 26.57 -15.82 40.94
N THR A 432 25.70 -15.10 41.66
CA THR A 432 25.83 -14.87 43.10
C THR A 432 24.49 -15.11 43.81
N THR A 433 24.44 -16.16 44.63
CA THR A 433 23.26 -16.57 45.40
C THR A 433 23.21 -15.92 46.79
N ALA A 434 22.02 -15.49 47.20
CA ALA A 434 21.67 -15.26 48.60
C ALA A 434 20.15 -15.47 48.80
N LEU A 435 19.75 -16.17 49.87
CA LEU A 435 18.35 -16.39 50.23
C LEU A 435 17.91 -15.42 51.33
N THR A 436 16.63 -15.01 51.36
CA THR A 436 15.76 -15.17 52.56
C THR A 436 14.27 -14.85 52.30
N THR A 437 13.45 -15.89 52.32
CA THR A 437 12.11 -16.07 52.94
C THR A 437 11.21 -14.90 53.43
N LYS A 438 9.87 -15.12 53.23
CA LYS A 438 8.71 -14.80 54.12
C LYS A 438 8.18 -13.33 54.14
N ALA A 439 6.88 -13.03 54.39
CA ALA A 439 5.66 -13.84 54.62
C ALA A 439 4.33 -13.08 54.29
N LEU A 440 3.17 -13.75 54.45
CA LEU A 440 1.77 -13.27 54.23
C LEU A 440 1.12 -12.53 55.42
N THR A 441 0.12 -11.68 55.13
CA THR A 441 -1.20 -11.49 55.82
C THR A 441 -2.12 -10.64 54.89
N THR A 442 -3.42 -10.86 54.56
CA THR A 442 -4.70 -11.25 55.26
C THR A 442 -5.32 -10.13 56.14
N LEU A 443 -6.63 -9.79 56.14
CA LEU A 443 -7.87 -10.20 55.40
C LEU A 443 -9.04 -9.16 55.59
N ASN A 444 -10.28 -9.50 55.15
CA ASN A 444 -11.63 -8.91 55.42
C ASN A 444 -12.11 -7.75 54.49
N LYS A 445 -13.35 -7.68 53.93
CA LYS A 445 -14.79 -7.87 54.36
C LYS A 445 -15.40 -6.63 55.04
N THR A 446 -16.68 -6.22 54.86
CA THR A 446 -17.95 -6.99 54.59
C THR A 446 -19.11 -6.15 53.94
N THR A 447 -20.20 -6.82 53.50
CA THR A 447 -21.66 -6.48 53.28
C THR A 447 -22.28 -5.11 53.71
N SER A 448 -23.46 -4.58 53.27
CA SER A 448 -24.59 -4.88 52.30
C SER A 448 -25.59 -3.65 52.26
N LEU A 449 -26.87 -3.57 51.79
CA LEU A 449 -27.92 -4.48 51.23
C LEU A 449 -28.92 -3.84 50.18
N SER A 450 -30.22 -3.55 50.47
CA SER A 450 -31.33 -3.41 49.46
C SER A 450 -32.62 -2.63 49.86
N SER A 451 -33.40 -2.05 48.91
CA SER A 451 -34.92 -2.00 48.83
C SER A 451 -35.51 -1.14 47.65
N SER A 452 -36.84 -1.08 47.43
CA SER A 452 -37.58 -0.59 46.20
C SER A 452 -38.70 0.50 46.49
N THR A 453 -39.77 0.87 45.73
CA THR A 453 -40.64 0.24 44.66
C THR A 453 -41.68 1.21 43.95
N THR A 454 -42.21 0.86 42.74
CA THR A 454 -43.57 1.10 42.11
C THR A 454 -44.15 2.45 41.51
N THR A 455 -44.36 2.46 40.16
CA THR A 455 -45.57 2.75 39.28
C THR A 455 -46.32 4.12 39.00
N THR A 456 -46.82 4.23 37.73
CA THR A 456 -48.13 4.75 37.16
C THR A 456 -48.37 6.16 36.46
N THR A 457 -48.32 6.18 35.10
CA THR A 457 -49.32 6.64 34.05
C THR A 457 -49.81 8.10 33.74
N THR A 458 -49.50 8.58 32.51
CA THR A 458 -50.36 9.29 31.46
C THR A 458 -50.88 10.75 31.64
N PRO A 459 -51.45 11.46 30.61
CA PRO A 459 -50.88 11.88 29.30
C PRO A 459 -51.24 13.35 28.87
N ASN A 460 -50.65 13.96 27.82
CA ASN A 460 -51.30 15.09 27.07
C ASN A 460 -50.71 15.56 25.70
N ASN A 461 -51.57 16.30 24.97
CA ASN A 461 -51.50 16.96 23.64
C ASN A 461 -50.15 17.45 23.03
N LYS A 462 -49.95 17.16 21.72
CA LYS A 462 -48.95 17.81 20.83
C LYS A 462 -49.39 19.21 20.36
N LYS A 463 -48.42 20.10 20.10
CA LYS A 463 -48.56 21.34 19.30
C LYS A 463 -47.40 21.44 18.29
N THR A 464 -47.69 21.77 17.04
CA THR A 464 -46.67 22.00 16.00
C THR A 464 -46.42 23.50 15.78
N PHE A 465 -45.17 23.85 15.45
CA PHE A 465 -44.76 25.20 15.05
C PHE A 465 -44.00 25.16 13.72
N PRO A 466 -44.40 25.95 12.70
CA PRO A 466 -43.62 26.11 11.47
C PRO A 466 -42.57 27.20 11.65
N PHE A 467 -41.31 26.92 11.29
CA PHE A 467 -40.27 27.95 11.16
C PHE A 467 -40.08 28.34 9.69
N ILE A 468 -40.31 29.62 9.40
CA ILE A 468 -39.90 30.28 8.15
C ILE A 468 -38.64 31.09 8.47
N ILE A 469 -37.56 30.86 7.72
CA ILE A 469 -36.31 31.61 7.87
C ILE A 469 -36.30 32.74 6.85
N ASN A 470 -36.37 33.98 7.32
CA ASN A 470 -35.97 35.15 6.53
C ASN A 470 -34.46 35.35 6.64
N ASN A 471 -33.83 35.82 5.58
CA ASN A 471 -32.45 36.30 5.64
C ASN A 471 -32.43 37.66 6.35
N ASP A 472 -31.92 37.72 7.59
CA ASP A 472 -30.97 38.76 8.02
C ASP A 472 -30.37 38.51 9.41
N ASP A 473 -29.17 39.08 9.61
CA ASP A 473 -28.43 39.38 10.84
C ASP A 473 -28.36 38.40 12.05
N SER A 474 -27.31 37.58 12.03
CA SER A 474 -26.12 37.77 12.90
C SER A 474 -26.23 37.80 14.44
N LYS A 475 -27.08 36.98 15.09
CA LYS A 475 -26.77 36.39 16.43
C LYS A 475 -27.68 35.23 16.82
N LEU A 476 -27.09 34.10 17.22
CA LEU A 476 -27.77 33.13 18.09
C LEU A 476 -27.61 33.59 19.55
N SER A 477 -28.71 33.95 20.20
CA SER A 477 -28.77 34.14 21.65
C SER A 477 -29.83 33.21 22.25
N LEU A 478 -29.40 32.03 22.70
CA LEU A 478 -30.27 31.05 23.35
C LEU A 478 -30.29 31.28 24.87
N SER A 479 -31.39 31.82 25.38
CA SER A 479 -31.76 31.67 26.79
C SER A 479 -32.44 30.31 26.98
N TYR A 480 -31.82 29.43 27.78
CA TYR A 480 -32.35 28.10 28.08
C TYR A 480 -33.70 28.14 28.80
N ASN A 481 -34.64 27.27 28.39
CA ASN A 481 -35.54 26.52 29.28
C ASN A 481 -36.33 25.43 28.51
N SER A 482 -36.43 24.23 29.09
CA SER A 482 -37.26 23.08 28.70
C SER A 482 -37.13 22.52 27.27
N PHE A 483 -36.38 21.43 27.11
CA PHE A 483 -36.41 20.56 25.92
C PHE A 483 -37.26 19.31 26.19
N SER A 484 -38.59 19.46 26.14
CA SER A 484 -39.55 18.40 26.52
C SER A 484 -40.52 17.97 25.40
N ASP A 485 -40.64 18.73 24.31
CA ASP A 485 -41.81 18.66 23.41
C ASP A 485 -41.47 18.67 21.90
N ILE A 486 -40.26 18.25 21.49
CA ILE A 486 -39.86 18.23 20.06
C ILE A 486 -40.19 16.87 19.42
N ASP A 487 -41.25 16.85 18.62
CA ASP A 487 -41.75 15.67 17.90
C ASP A 487 -41.13 15.54 16.48
N SER A 488 -40.72 14.33 16.11
CA SER A 488 -39.87 14.09 14.92
C SER A 488 -40.54 14.42 13.58
N ASP A 489 -41.88 14.40 13.50
CA ASP A 489 -42.59 14.68 12.25
C ASP A 489 -42.55 16.16 11.84
N SER A 490 -42.14 17.05 12.74
CA SER A 490 -42.19 18.51 12.60
C SER A 490 -41.18 19.11 11.59
N ILE A 491 -40.09 18.41 11.27
CA ILE A 491 -38.93 19.01 10.59
C ILE A 491 -38.99 18.77 9.07
N THR A 492 -39.30 19.81 8.30
CA THR A 492 -39.33 19.77 6.82
C THR A 492 -38.04 20.33 6.25
N ILE A 493 -37.42 19.58 5.33
CA ILE A 493 -36.14 19.92 4.68
C ILE A 493 -36.34 19.97 3.16
N ILE A 494 -35.77 20.97 2.50
CA ILE A 494 -35.80 21.12 1.05
C ILE A 494 -34.38 20.90 0.50
N PHE A 495 -34.21 19.86 -0.31
CA PHE A 495 -32.95 19.60 -1.01
C PHE A 495 -32.80 20.53 -2.22
N ARG A 496 -31.57 20.96 -2.52
CA ARG A 496 -31.19 21.62 -3.77
C ARG A 496 -29.86 21.04 -4.23
N ASN A 497 -29.80 20.54 -5.46
CA ASN A 497 -28.56 20.05 -6.06
C ASN A 497 -27.52 21.17 -6.14
N ASN A 498 -26.31 20.93 -5.62
CA ASN A 498 -25.15 21.77 -5.89
C ASN A 498 -23.87 20.95 -5.72
N THR A 499 -22.78 21.33 -6.38
CA THR A 499 -21.52 20.55 -6.43
C THR A 499 -20.63 20.82 -5.20
N GLN A 500 -21.12 20.50 -4.01
CA GLN A 500 -20.43 20.73 -2.72
C GLN A 500 -19.92 19.43 -2.08
N LEU A 501 -19.13 19.55 -1.01
CA LEU A 501 -18.45 18.40 -0.40
C LEU A 501 -19.47 17.43 0.19
N ASN A 502 -19.35 16.15 -0.17
CA ASN A 502 -20.17 15.07 0.35
C ASN A 502 -19.53 14.46 1.62
N ILE A 503 -20.19 14.59 2.77
CA ILE A 503 -19.68 14.17 4.09
C ILE A 503 -20.61 13.16 4.80
N ALA A 504 -20.02 12.06 5.27
CA ALA A 504 -20.71 11.11 6.14
C ALA A 504 -20.53 11.51 7.61
N ILE A 505 -21.63 11.71 8.35
CA ILE A 505 -21.60 11.89 9.80
C ILE A 505 -21.88 10.52 10.45
N ILE A 506 -21.00 10.05 11.33
CA ILE A 506 -21.10 8.78 12.04
C ILE A 506 -21.29 9.05 13.53
N ILE A 507 -22.46 8.68 14.06
CA ILE A 507 -22.84 8.87 15.45
C ILE A 507 -22.88 7.49 16.15
N PRO A 508 -21.88 7.14 16.97
CA PRO A 508 -21.94 5.93 17.81
C PRO A 508 -23.03 6.08 18.88
N TYR A 509 -23.96 5.12 18.88
CA TYR A 509 -25.18 5.20 19.67
C TYR A 509 -25.36 3.98 20.59
N ARG A 510 -25.86 4.25 21.80
CA ARG A 510 -26.48 3.26 22.69
C ARG A 510 -27.22 3.96 23.83
N ASP A 511 -28.44 3.54 24.14
CA ASP A 511 -29.20 3.94 25.34
C ASP A 511 -29.39 5.48 25.53
N ARG A 512 -29.48 6.26 24.44
CA ARG A 512 -29.39 7.74 24.49
C ARG A 512 -30.32 8.45 23.48
N GLU A 513 -31.58 8.03 23.42
CA GLU A 513 -32.56 8.50 22.42
C GLU A 513 -32.81 10.02 22.50
N ASP A 514 -33.02 10.55 23.72
CA ASP A 514 -33.21 11.99 23.94
C ASP A 514 -32.00 12.82 23.48
N HIS A 515 -30.78 12.34 23.76
CA HIS A 515 -29.53 12.98 23.31
C HIS A 515 -29.43 12.98 21.79
N LEU A 516 -29.77 11.86 21.14
CA LEU A 516 -29.74 11.75 19.69
C LEU A 516 -30.72 12.72 19.01
N PHE A 517 -31.98 12.75 19.43
CA PHE A 517 -32.95 13.68 18.86
C PHE A 517 -32.60 15.15 19.14
N THR A 518 -32.07 15.45 20.33
CA THR A 518 -31.58 16.80 20.65
C THR A 518 -30.43 17.18 19.70
N LEU A 519 -29.40 16.35 19.58
CA LEU A 519 -28.27 16.60 18.67
C LEU A 519 -28.72 16.79 17.22
N LEU A 520 -29.56 15.90 16.69
CA LEU A 520 -30.05 15.98 15.31
C LEU A 520 -30.81 17.30 15.04
N SER A 521 -31.58 17.80 16.01
CA SER A 521 -32.32 19.06 15.87
C SER A 521 -31.42 20.30 15.74
N TYR A 522 -30.19 20.26 16.28
CA TYR A 522 -29.16 21.29 16.06
C TYR A 522 -28.33 21.02 14.81
N LEU A 523 -27.93 19.76 14.59
CA LEU A 523 -26.93 19.40 13.58
C LEU A 523 -27.46 19.53 12.15
N HIS A 524 -28.70 19.13 11.87
CA HIS A 524 -29.29 19.28 10.53
C HIS A 524 -29.32 20.75 10.05
N PRO A 525 -29.85 21.72 10.82
CA PRO A 525 -29.78 23.13 10.46
C PRO A 525 -28.35 23.68 10.28
N ILE A 526 -27.37 23.19 11.05
CA ILE A 526 -25.97 23.65 10.95
C ILE A 526 -25.36 23.17 9.62
N LEU A 527 -25.44 21.88 9.33
CA LEU A 527 -24.89 21.31 8.09
C LEU A 527 -25.54 21.92 6.83
N GLN A 528 -26.84 22.26 6.91
CA GLN A 528 -27.57 22.97 5.86
C GLN A 528 -27.10 24.42 5.68
N ARG A 529 -26.89 25.18 6.76
CA ARG A 529 -26.32 26.55 6.67
C ARG A 529 -24.88 26.54 6.16
N GLN A 530 -24.13 25.48 6.43
CA GLN A 530 -22.79 25.25 5.89
C GLN A 530 -22.79 24.76 4.43
N GLN A 531 -23.97 24.55 3.82
CA GLN A 531 -24.15 24.11 2.42
C GLN A 531 -23.39 22.81 2.08
N LEU A 532 -23.42 21.85 2.99
CA LEU A 532 -22.83 20.54 2.79
C LEU A 532 -23.84 19.60 2.13
N ASP A 533 -23.36 18.70 1.27
CA ASP A 533 -24.10 17.49 0.96
C ASP A 533 -23.70 16.44 2.01
N TYR A 534 -24.66 15.79 2.66
CA TYR A 534 -24.35 14.98 3.83
C TYR A 534 -25.37 13.88 4.11
N LYS A 535 -24.86 12.82 4.75
CA LYS A 535 -25.70 11.74 5.27
C LYS A 535 -25.29 11.38 6.69
N ILE A 536 -26.27 11.22 7.57
CA ILE A 536 -26.05 10.85 8.97
C ILE A 536 -26.31 9.35 9.14
N TYR A 537 -25.32 8.66 9.72
CA TYR A 537 -25.33 7.26 10.09
C TYR A 537 -25.33 7.14 11.61
N VAL A 538 -26.46 6.75 12.19
CA VAL A 538 -26.56 6.39 13.61
C VAL A 538 -26.27 4.90 13.71
N THR A 539 -25.20 4.55 14.42
CA THR A 539 -24.68 3.18 14.47
C THR A 539 -24.75 2.63 15.89
N GLU A 540 -25.58 1.60 16.07
CA GLU A 540 -25.96 1.03 17.37
C GLU A 540 -25.33 -0.36 17.58
N GLN A 541 -24.76 -0.60 18.77
CA GLN A 541 -24.35 -1.95 19.15
C GLN A 541 -25.54 -2.75 19.67
N ALA A 542 -25.85 -3.85 18.98
CA ALA A 542 -26.89 -4.78 19.35
C ALA A 542 -26.64 -5.46 20.71
N GLY A 543 -27.74 -5.72 21.44
CA GLY A 543 -27.72 -6.41 22.73
C GLY A 543 -27.06 -5.61 23.87
N ASN A 544 -26.93 -6.24 25.04
CA ASN A 544 -26.50 -5.56 26.28
C ASN A 544 -25.05 -5.87 26.70
N GLY A 545 -24.27 -6.59 25.87
CA GLY A 545 -22.86 -6.89 26.13
C GLY A 545 -21.98 -5.64 26.20
N THR A 546 -20.74 -5.78 26.68
CA THR A 546 -19.81 -4.64 26.84
C THR A 546 -19.69 -3.81 25.56
N PHE A 547 -19.78 -2.48 25.68
CA PHE A 547 -19.78 -1.57 24.52
C PHE A 547 -18.40 -1.53 23.84
N ASN A 548 -18.36 -1.47 22.51
CA ASN A 548 -17.14 -1.27 21.72
C ASN A 548 -17.37 -0.17 20.67
N LYS A 549 -17.21 1.09 21.11
CA LYS A 549 -17.39 2.31 20.29
C LYS A 549 -16.56 2.23 18.99
N ALA A 550 -15.36 1.66 19.05
CA ALA A 550 -14.44 1.55 17.93
C ALA A 550 -14.94 0.62 16.81
N ILE A 551 -15.37 -0.61 17.10
CA ILE A 551 -15.93 -1.52 16.09
C ILE A 551 -17.21 -0.90 15.48
N VAL A 552 -18.06 -0.29 16.31
CA VAL A 552 -19.31 0.39 15.90
C VAL A 552 -19.04 1.54 14.91
N MET A 553 -18.00 2.35 15.15
CA MET A 553 -17.58 3.43 14.25
C MET A 553 -16.88 2.91 12.98
N ASN A 554 -15.98 1.93 13.11
CA ASN A 554 -15.29 1.30 11.96
C ASN A 554 -16.28 0.62 11.01
N ALA A 555 -17.28 -0.09 11.54
CA ALA A 555 -18.31 -0.76 10.75
C ALA A 555 -19.23 0.23 10.02
N ALA A 556 -19.55 1.37 10.64
CA ALA A 556 -20.30 2.44 10.00
C ALA A 556 -19.49 3.15 8.90
N PHE A 557 -18.18 3.35 9.10
CA PHE A 557 -17.28 3.82 8.04
C PHE A 557 -17.26 2.85 6.86
N ILE A 558 -17.09 1.54 7.10
CA ILE A 558 -17.11 0.51 6.05
C ILE A 558 -18.45 0.49 5.31
N TYR A 559 -19.58 0.71 6.01
CA TYR A 559 -20.88 0.82 5.36
C TYR A 559 -20.96 2.06 4.46
N ALA A 560 -20.73 3.25 5.01
CA ALA A 560 -20.84 4.52 4.29
C ALA A 560 -19.90 4.60 3.07
N PHE A 561 -18.64 4.16 3.23
CA PHE A 561 -17.61 4.11 2.18
C PHE A 561 -17.93 3.17 1.01
N ASN A 562 -18.91 2.28 1.17
CA ASN A 562 -19.43 1.42 0.09
C ASN A 562 -20.85 1.82 -0.38
N GLU A 563 -21.52 2.78 0.28
CA GLU A 563 -22.83 3.28 -0.16
C GLU A 563 -22.70 4.43 -1.17
N ASP A 564 -21.77 5.37 -0.91
CA ASP A 564 -21.63 6.61 -1.69
C ASP A 564 -20.20 7.18 -1.59
N ASN A 565 -19.85 8.11 -2.47
CA ASN A 565 -18.50 8.64 -2.70
C ASN A 565 -18.08 9.71 -1.68
N TYR A 566 -18.28 9.45 -0.38
CA TYR A 566 -17.82 10.36 0.68
C TYR A 566 -16.29 10.42 0.73
N ASN A 567 -15.74 11.63 0.58
CA ASN A 567 -14.31 11.89 0.77
C ASN A 567 -13.98 12.43 2.18
N CYS A 568 -15.00 12.66 3.00
CA CYS A 568 -14.90 13.24 4.32
C CYS A 568 -15.86 12.55 5.30
N TYR A 569 -15.42 12.35 6.53
CA TYR A 569 -16.15 11.64 7.58
C TYR A 569 -16.06 12.40 8.90
N CYS A 570 -17.18 12.58 9.60
CA CYS A 570 -17.23 13.15 10.93
C CYS A 570 -17.69 12.10 11.94
N PHE A 571 -16.82 11.68 12.85
CA PHE A 571 -17.19 10.87 14.00
C PHE A 571 -17.62 11.81 15.12
N HIS A 572 -18.84 11.63 15.62
CA HIS A 572 -19.51 12.62 16.45
C HIS A 572 -20.26 11.99 17.62
N ASP A 573 -19.78 12.25 18.84
CA ASP A 573 -20.42 11.77 20.07
C ASP A 573 -21.81 12.39 20.25
N VAL A 574 -22.76 11.55 20.66
CA VAL A 574 -24.20 11.84 20.65
C VAL A 574 -24.63 12.92 21.67
N ASP A 575 -23.75 13.28 22.60
CA ASP A 575 -24.00 14.23 23.69
C ASP A 575 -23.35 15.61 23.54
N LEU A 576 -22.56 15.87 22.48
CA LEU A 576 -21.88 17.15 22.29
C LEU A 576 -22.63 18.05 21.30
N VAL A 577 -23.34 19.08 21.77
CA VAL A 577 -24.04 20.03 20.89
C VAL A 577 -23.12 21.20 20.51
N PRO A 578 -22.83 21.46 19.22
CA PRO A 578 -22.00 22.60 18.80
C PRO A 578 -22.67 23.94 19.11
N GLU A 579 -21.91 24.87 19.69
CA GLU A 579 -22.39 26.21 20.08
C GLU A 579 -22.25 27.27 18.97
N ASP A 580 -21.40 27.03 17.97
CA ASP A 580 -21.05 27.99 16.92
C ASP A 580 -21.03 27.32 15.55
N ASP A 581 -21.92 27.76 14.66
CA ASP A 581 -22.11 27.17 13.33
C ASP A 581 -21.03 27.58 12.31
N ARG A 582 -20.06 28.41 12.70
CA ARG A 582 -18.82 28.66 11.94
C ARG A 582 -17.79 27.56 12.12
N ASN A 583 -18.03 26.61 13.02
CA ASN A 583 -17.21 25.41 13.14
C ASN A 583 -17.50 24.47 11.95
N MET A 584 -16.84 24.70 10.82
CA MET A 584 -17.15 24.05 9.54
C MET A 584 -16.93 22.52 9.58
N TYR A 585 -17.97 21.76 9.24
CA TYR A 585 -17.95 20.31 9.07
C TYR A 585 -17.34 19.93 7.73
N SER A 586 -16.04 20.21 7.58
CA SER A 586 -15.26 19.94 6.38
C SER A 586 -13.84 19.48 6.72
N CYS A 587 -13.33 18.55 5.92
CA CYS A 587 -12.00 17.97 6.06
C CYS A 587 -10.89 18.95 5.66
N GLY A 588 -9.83 18.99 6.47
CA GLY A 588 -8.62 19.77 6.22
C GLY A 588 -7.49 18.91 5.63
N LYS A 589 -6.25 19.41 5.69
CA LYS A 589 -5.06 18.62 5.30
C LYS A 589 -4.70 17.57 6.36
N TYR A 590 -5.13 17.79 7.60
CA TYR A 590 -4.88 16.95 8.75
C TYR A 590 -6.18 16.52 9.46
N PRO A 591 -6.16 15.45 10.27
CA PRO A 591 -7.21 15.11 11.22
C PRO A 591 -7.65 16.32 12.04
N LYS A 592 -8.94 16.62 12.06
CA LYS A 592 -9.48 17.89 12.60
C LYS A 592 -10.38 17.60 13.81
N HIS A 593 -9.86 17.83 15.01
CA HIS A 593 -10.65 17.71 16.24
C HIS A 593 -11.42 19.01 16.50
N MET A 594 -12.75 18.92 16.49
CA MET A 594 -13.67 20.05 16.50
C MET A 594 -14.03 20.51 17.93
N SER A 595 -14.20 19.57 18.86
CA SER A 595 -14.68 19.78 20.23
C SER A 595 -13.57 20.17 21.22
N ILE A 596 -12.85 21.25 20.93
CA ILE A 596 -11.69 21.66 21.73
C ILE A 596 -12.03 22.39 23.03
N GLY A 597 -13.26 22.90 23.16
CA GLY A 597 -13.77 23.53 24.38
C GLY A 597 -15.14 22.99 24.73
N VAL A 598 -15.18 22.03 25.66
CA VAL A 598 -16.44 21.49 26.21
C VAL A 598 -16.79 22.22 27.51
N ASP A 599 -18.05 22.57 27.72
CA ASP A 599 -18.52 23.31 28.90
C ASP A 599 -18.23 22.59 30.24
N GLU A 600 -18.49 21.28 30.33
CA GLU A 600 -18.11 20.44 31.47
C GLU A 600 -16.59 20.38 31.73
N MET A 601 -15.77 20.79 30.76
CA MET A 601 -14.31 20.92 30.86
C MET A 601 -13.87 22.39 31.01
N ASN A 602 -14.77 23.28 31.44
CA ASN A 602 -14.57 24.74 31.54
C ASN A 602 -14.11 25.40 30.23
N TYR A 603 -14.50 24.84 29.08
CA TYR A 603 -14.00 25.19 27.75
C TYR A 603 -12.46 25.11 27.62
N GLN A 604 -11.83 24.13 28.29
CA GLN A 604 -10.39 23.88 28.19
C GLN A 604 -10.08 22.47 27.67
N LEU A 605 -9.18 22.40 26.68
CA LEU A 605 -8.58 21.15 26.25
C LEU A 605 -7.74 20.55 27.38
N GLN A 606 -8.13 19.39 27.89
CA GLN A 606 -7.56 18.82 29.12
C GLN A 606 -6.13 18.27 28.94
N TYR A 607 -5.80 17.77 27.74
CA TYR A 607 -4.48 17.27 27.36
C TYR A 607 -4.34 17.25 25.82
N GLU A 608 -3.12 17.19 25.29
CA GLU A 608 -2.86 17.34 23.85
C GLU A 608 -3.45 16.17 23.03
N GLU A 609 -3.44 14.97 23.61
CA GLU A 609 -3.88 13.74 22.96
C GLU A 609 -5.41 13.61 22.84
N LEU A 610 -6.18 14.44 23.57
CA LEU A 610 -7.63 14.41 23.52
C LEU A 610 -8.15 14.86 22.14
N ILE A 611 -8.62 13.89 21.36
CA ILE A 611 -9.31 14.07 20.07
C ILE A 611 -10.72 13.45 20.03
N GLY A 612 -11.18 12.84 21.14
CA GLY A 612 -12.52 12.29 21.29
C GLY A 612 -13.58 13.38 21.47
N GLY A 613 -14.83 13.03 21.18
CA GLY A 613 -15.94 13.98 21.06
C GLY A 613 -16.39 14.10 19.60
N VAL A 614 -15.91 15.13 18.90
CA VAL A 614 -16.23 15.39 17.50
C VAL A 614 -14.95 15.54 16.67
N LEU A 615 -14.70 14.57 15.79
CA LEU A 615 -13.48 14.42 15.00
C LEU A 615 -13.81 14.28 13.52
N ILE A 616 -13.14 15.07 12.67
CA ILE A 616 -13.33 15.06 11.21
C ILE A 616 -12.06 14.55 10.52
N LEU A 617 -12.23 13.54 9.67
CA LEU A 617 -11.17 12.76 9.02
C LEU A 617 -11.45 12.63 7.52
N GLY A 618 -10.42 12.88 6.70
CA GLY A 618 -10.42 12.49 5.29
C GLY A 618 -10.30 10.97 5.15
N THR A 619 -10.75 10.43 4.02
CA THR A 619 -10.64 8.99 3.69
C THR A 619 -9.21 8.47 3.88
N GLU A 620 -8.20 9.27 3.53
CA GLU A 620 -6.79 8.94 3.68
C GLU A 620 -6.34 8.87 5.14
N HIS A 621 -6.90 9.68 6.05
CA HIS A 621 -6.57 9.60 7.49
C HIS A 621 -7.08 8.30 8.09
N ILE A 622 -8.30 7.88 7.74
CA ILE A 622 -8.92 6.64 8.22
C ILE A 622 -8.17 5.42 7.67
N ILE A 623 -7.88 5.40 6.37
CA ILE A 623 -7.12 4.29 5.76
C ILE A 623 -5.69 4.21 6.32
N ALA A 624 -4.99 5.33 6.49
CA ALA A 624 -3.61 5.33 7.00
C ALA A 624 -3.52 4.91 8.48
N SER A 625 -4.45 5.36 9.33
CA SER A 625 -4.54 4.96 10.74
C SER A 625 -5.19 3.60 10.97
N ASN A 626 -5.73 2.98 9.92
CA ASN A 626 -6.65 1.85 10.02
C ASN A 626 -7.87 2.15 10.92
N GLY A 627 -8.26 3.42 11.05
CA GLY A 627 -9.33 3.86 11.95
C GLY A 627 -9.09 3.53 13.43
N TYR A 628 -10.18 3.32 14.16
CA TYR A 628 -10.15 3.12 15.61
C TYR A 628 -9.70 1.69 15.99
N SER A 629 -9.03 1.55 17.12
CA SER A 629 -8.60 0.23 17.66
C SER A 629 -9.79 -0.61 18.14
N ASN A 630 -10.01 -1.78 17.54
CA ASN A 630 -11.12 -2.69 17.88
C ASN A 630 -10.99 -3.32 19.27
N LEU A 631 -9.85 -3.16 19.95
CA LEU A 631 -9.57 -3.80 21.25
C LEU A 631 -10.10 -3.04 22.47
N TYR A 632 -10.67 -1.85 22.31
CA TYR A 632 -11.23 -1.07 23.42
C TYR A 632 -12.69 -1.44 23.69
N TRP A 633 -12.88 -2.38 24.63
CA TRP A 633 -14.19 -2.75 25.17
C TRP A 633 -14.45 -2.02 26.50
N GLY A 634 -15.57 -1.32 26.60
CA GLY A 634 -15.88 -0.39 27.70
C GLY A 634 -15.65 1.06 27.28
N TRP A 635 -15.29 1.93 28.23
CA TRP A 635 -15.23 3.38 28.01
C TRP A 635 -13.81 3.94 28.11
N GLY A 636 -13.41 4.68 27.07
CA GLY A 636 -12.24 5.55 27.01
C GLY A 636 -10.96 4.88 26.49
N ALA A 637 -10.07 5.72 25.97
CA ALA A 637 -8.78 5.40 25.31
C ALA A 637 -8.84 4.89 23.85
N GLU A 638 -10.01 4.70 23.26
CA GLU A 638 -10.16 4.44 21.82
C GLU A 638 -9.77 5.65 20.97
N ASP A 639 -10.14 6.86 21.41
CA ASP A 639 -9.81 8.12 20.76
C ASP A 639 -8.32 8.48 20.99
N ASP A 640 -7.79 8.20 22.18
CA ASP A 640 -6.37 8.42 22.54
C ASP A 640 -5.43 7.49 21.73
N ASP A 641 -5.84 6.23 21.49
CA ASP A 641 -5.12 5.30 20.61
C ASP A 641 -5.05 5.86 19.18
N LEU A 642 -6.17 6.41 18.68
CA LEU A 642 -6.24 7.03 17.37
C LEU A 642 -5.37 8.30 17.26
N TYR A 643 -5.27 9.11 18.31
CA TYR A 643 -4.29 10.20 18.36
C TYR A 643 -2.86 9.66 18.25
N TYR A 644 -2.49 8.63 19.01
CA TYR A 644 -1.13 8.06 18.94
C TYR A 644 -0.85 7.43 17.57
N ARG A 645 -1.86 6.85 16.90
CA ARG A 645 -1.75 6.41 15.49
C ARG A 645 -1.45 7.57 14.55
N PHE A 646 -2.21 8.67 14.62
CA PHE A 646 -1.93 9.86 13.81
C PHE A 646 -0.55 10.45 14.08
N LYS A 647 -0.12 10.52 15.35
CA LYS A 647 1.22 10.95 15.75
C LYS A 647 2.32 10.06 15.19
N GLY A 648 2.13 8.74 15.22
CA GLY A 648 3.04 7.75 14.62
C GLY A 648 3.12 7.84 13.09
N LEU A 649 2.06 8.29 12.43
CA LEU A 649 2.00 8.56 10.99
C LEU A 649 2.52 9.97 10.61
N GLY A 650 2.92 10.79 11.58
CA GLY A 650 3.39 12.16 11.35
C GLY A 650 2.29 13.19 11.05
N TYR A 651 1.02 12.83 11.19
CA TYR A 651 -0.08 13.79 11.09
C TYR A 651 -0.11 14.73 12.31
N LYS A 652 -0.41 16.00 12.05
CA LYS A 652 -0.79 16.97 13.09
C LYS A 652 -2.28 16.82 13.38
N ILE A 653 -2.77 17.43 14.47
CA ILE A 653 -4.20 17.58 14.71
C ILE A 653 -4.58 19.05 14.42
N GLU A 654 -5.39 19.29 13.40
CA GLU A 654 -6.04 20.58 13.18
C GLU A 654 -7.09 20.81 14.29
N ARG A 655 -7.13 22.04 14.82
CA ARG A 655 -8.01 22.45 15.92
C ARG A 655 -8.54 23.86 15.61
N PRO A 656 -9.87 24.09 15.62
CA PRO A 656 -10.45 25.41 15.39
C PRO A 656 -10.12 26.38 16.54
N PRO A 657 -10.26 27.71 16.37
CA PRO A 657 -10.11 28.65 17.48
C PRO A 657 -11.14 28.40 18.61
N LEU A 658 -10.73 28.55 19.87
CA LEU A 658 -11.57 28.27 21.06
C LEU A 658 -12.84 29.14 21.19
N LYS A 659 -12.99 30.16 20.35
CA LYS A 659 -14.23 30.95 20.25
C LYS A 659 -15.32 30.25 19.42
N ILE A 660 -14.95 29.36 18.49
CA ILE A 660 -15.89 28.63 17.61
C ILE A 660 -15.85 27.10 17.82
N GLY A 661 -14.74 26.55 18.32
CA GLY A 661 -14.59 25.13 18.65
C GLY A 661 -15.29 24.69 19.94
N ARG A 662 -16.49 25.22 20.21
CA ARG A 662 -17.21 25.05 21.48
C ARG A 662 -18.41 24.12 21.37
N TYR A 663 -18.57 23.29 22.38
CA TYR A 663 -19.66 22.33 22.48
C TYR A 663 -20.20 22.28 23.91
N THR A 664 -21.52 22.29 24.05
CA THR A 664 -22.20 21.99 25.32
C THR A 664 -22.36 20.47 25.43
N MET A 665 -21.87 19.88 26.53
CA MET A 665 -22.09 18.46 26.84
C MET A 665 -23.47 18.28 27.50
N MET A 666 -24.34 17.53 26.84
CA MET A 666 -25.62 17.13 27.39
C MET A 666 -25.41 16.14 28.55
N LYS A 667 -25.97 16.51 29.71
CA LYS A 667 -25.83 15.77 30.96
C LYS A 667 -26.28 14.32 30.80
N HIS A 668 -25.48 13.41 31.33
CA HIS A 668 -25.73 11.97 31.28
C HIS A 668 -25.03 11.26 32.47
N GLN A 669 -25.37 10.00 32.72
CA GLN A 669 -24.68 9.20 33.74
C GLN A 669 -23.30 8.78 33.23
N LYS A 670 -22.23 9.36 33.81
CA LYS A 670 -20.84 9.02 33.45
C LYS A 670 -20.52 7.57 33.79
N ARG A 671 -20.39 6.74 32.77
CA ARG A 671 -20.02 5.31 32.89
C ARG A 671 -18.56 5.20 33.34
N LYS A 672 -18.25 4.25 34.23
CA LYS A 672 -16.88 4.08 34.76
C LYS A 672 -15.94 3.62 33.62
N PRO A 673 -14.80 4.30 33.40
CA PRO A 673 -13.84 3.89 32.39
C PRO A 673 -13.08 2.63 32.83
N GLN A 674 -12.51 1.90 31.87
CA GLN A 674 -11.70 0.72 32.15
C GLN A 674 -10.46 1.04 33.00
N LEU A 675 -9.97 0.06 33.76
CA LEU A 675 -8.76 0.19 34.58
C LEU A 675 -7.59 0.69 33.73
N TRP A 676 -6.86 1.70 34.23
CA TRP A 676 -5.72 2.28 33.52
C TRP A 676 -4.66 1.23 33.17
N SER A 677 -4.44 0.24 34.03
CA SER A 677 -3.52 -0.88 33.78
C SER A 677 -3.95 -1.84 32.66
N LYS A 678 -5.24 -1.88 32.29
CA LYS A 678 -5.74 -2.57 31.08
C LYS A 678 -5.53 -1.69 29.85
N ARG A 679 -5.94 -0.41 29.90
CA ARG A 679 -5.91 0.52 28.75
C ARG A 679 -4.52 1.02 28.35
N ALA A 680 -3.65 1.35 29.31
CA ALA A 680 -2.30 1.87 29.02
C ALA A 680 -1.45 0.88 28.22
N LYS A 681 -1.59 -0.43 28.47
CA LYS A 681 -0.92 -1.50 27.70
C LYS A 681 -1.33 -1.48 26.21
N LEU A 682 -2.58 -1.13 25.92
CA LEU A 682 -3.04 -0.93 24.55
C LEU A 682 -2.48 0.40 24.02
N LEU A 683 -2.60 1.52 24.74
CA LEU A 683 -2.09 2.82 24.28
C LEU A 683 -0.60 2.80 23.90
N TYR A 684 0.26 2.15 24.70
CA TYR A 684 1.70 2.02 24.40
C TYR A 684 2.02 1.23 23.13
N SER A 685 1.10 0.40 22.62
CA SER A 685 1.28 -0.38 21.39
C SER A 685 0.37 0.05 20.23
N SER A 686 -0.41 1.13 20.40
CA SER A 686 -1.30 1.75 19.40
C SER A 686 -0.68 1.82 17.98
N VAL A 687 0.50 2.43 17.88
CA VAL A 687 1.25 2.61 16.62
C VAL A 687 1.58 1.27 15.96
N ASN A 688 2.08 0.31 16.72
CA ASN A 688 2.44 -1.02 16.20
C ASN A 688 1.19 -1.80 15.77
N ARG A 689 0.11 -1.71 16.56
CA ARG A 689 -1.15 -2.41 16.31
C ARG A 689 -1.91 -1.90 15.09
N MET A 690 -1.77 -0.63 14.69
CA MET A 690 -2.55 -0.07 13.57
C MET A 690 -2.44 -0.90 12.28
N THR A 691 -1.31 -1.59 12.10
CA THR A 691 -1.05 -2.49 10.96
C THR A 691 -2.02 -3.69 10.86
N TRP A 692 -2.66 -4.10 11.96
CA TRP A 692 -3.54 -5.28 12.01
C TRP A 692 -4.82 -5.12 12.86
N ASP A 693 -4.94 -4.06 13.66
CA ASP A 693 -6.06 -3.76 14.55
C ASP A 693 -6.78 -2.49 14.09
N GLY A 694 -7.96 -2.63 13.49
CA GLY A 694 -8.75 -1.50 13.03
C GLY A 694 -9.80 -1.85 11.97
N VAL A 695 -10.11 -0.92 11.08
CA VAL A 695 -11.04 -1.08 9.94
C VAL A 695 -10.78 -2.40 9.18
N SER A 696 -9.53 -2.73 8.88
CA SER A 696 -9.15 -3.96 8.15
C SER A 696 -9.40 -5.27 8.91
N SER A 697 -9.65 -5.21 10.22
CA SER A 697 -9.91 -6.36 11.08
C SER A 697 -11.17 -6.23 11.94
N ALA A 698 -12.04 -5.27 11.62
CA ALA A 698 -13.31 -5.04 12.31
C ALA A 698 -14.24 -6.24 12.13
N LYS A 699 -14.44 -7.02 13.20
CA LYS A 699 -15.32 -8.18 13.21
C LYS A 699 -16.71 -7.76 13.70
N TYR A 700 -17.67 -7.76 12.80
CA TYR A 700 -19.06 -7.43 13.10
C TYR A 700 -20.02 -8.16 12.15
N LYS A 701 -21.31 -8.17 12.49
CA LYS A 701 -22.42 -8.47 11.58
C LYS A 701 -23.38 -7.28 11.56
N LEU A 702 -23.69 -6.80 10.37
CA LEU A 702 -24.76 -5.82 10.18
C LEU A 702 -26.10 -6.57 10.28
N LEU A 703 -26.83 -6.40 11.37
CA LEU A 703 -28.09 -7.11 11.62
C LEU A 703 -29.27 -6.47 10.88
N ASN A 704 -29.29 -5.14 10.80
CA ASN A 704 -30.37 -4.39 10.16
C ASN A 704 -29.87 -3.01 9.69
N VAL A 705 -30.44 -2.53 8.58
CA VAL A 705 -30.31 -1.16 8.08
C VAL A 705 -31.72 -0.58 7.98
N THR A 706 -32.02 0.44 8.80
CA THR A 706 -33.33 1.11 8.77
C THR A 706 -33.17 2.56 8.35
N GLN A 707 -33.68 2.92 7.18
CA GLN A 707 -33.75 4.31 6.76
C GLN A 707 -34.78 5.07 7.61
N ARG A 708 -34.36 6.12 8.30
CA ARG A 708 -35.23 7.09 8.98
C ARG A 708 -35.21 8.41 8.21
N ARG A 709 -36.19 9.28 8.48
CA ARG A 709 -36.35 10.60 7.83
C ARG A 709 -35.11 11.51 7.91
N PHE A 710 -34.25 11.28 8.91
CA PHE A 710 -33.12 12.16 9.26
C PHE A 710 -31.76 11.43 9.28
N TYR A 711 -31.75 10.09 9.32
CA TYR A 711 -30.52 9.29 9.40
C TYR A 711 -30.73 7.87 8.90
N THR A 712 -29.67 7.23 8.43
CA THR A 712 -29.62 5.76 8.29
C THR A 712 -29.27 5.16 9.64
N HIS A 713 -30.11 4.24 10.14
CA HIS A 713 -29.81 3.46 11.35
C HIS A 713 -29.11 2.16 10.97
N LEU A 714 -27.95 1.89 11.55
CA LEU A 714 -27.18 0.66 11.40
C LEU A 714 -27.19 -0.09 12.73
N LEU A 715 -27.82 -1.27 12.79
CA LEU A 715 -27.79 -2.13 13.98
C LEU A 715 -26.71 -3.20 13.82
N ILE A 716 -25.72 -3.22 14.71
CA ILE A 716 -24.47 -3.95 14.52
C ILE A 716 -24.19 -4.89 15.70
N ASP A 717 -24.10 -6.19 15.42
CA ASP A 717 -23.55 -7.20 16.32
C ASP A 717 -22.01 -7.15 16.22
N VAL A 718 -21.33 -6.82 17.32
CA VAL A 718 -19.86 -6.77 17.41
C VAL A 718 -19.27 -8.03 18.08
N GLY A 719 -20.12 -9.00 18.42
CA GLY A 719 -19.76 -10.16 19.25
C GLY A 719 -19.60 -9.83 20.73
N GLU A 720 -19.09 -10.81 21.47
CA GLU A 720 -18.76 -10.69 22.89
C GLU A 720 -17.28 -10.29 23.10
N PRO A 721 -16.92 -9.60 24.20
CA PRO A 721 -15.54 -9.27 24.51
C PRO A 721 -14.69 -10.54 24.71
N PRO A 722 -13.37 -10.50 24.42
CA PRO A 722 -12.49 -11.66 24.55
C PRO A 722 -12.51 -12.33 25.93
N VAL A 723 -12.28 -13.64 25.96
CA VAL A 723 -12.22 -14.42 27.21
C VAL A 723 -11.14 -13.84 28.13
N GLY A 724 -11.52 -13.49 29.36
CA GLY A 724 -10.65 -12.82 30.33
C GLY A 724 -10.60 -11.28 30.22
N PHE A 725 -11.44 -10.67 29.37
CA PHE A 725 -11.47 -9.21 29.23
C PHE A 725 -12.04 -8.46 30.45
N ASN A 726 -13.08 -8.98 31.09
CA ASN A 726 -13.80 -8.32 32.19
C ASN A 726 -12.92 -8.12 33.44
#